data_AF-A0A940ABM8-F1
#
_entry.id   AF-A0A940ABM8-F1
#
_cell.length_a   1.000
_cell.length_b   1.000
_cell.length_c   1.000
_cell.angle_alpha   90.00
_cell.angle_beta   90.00
_cell.angle_gamma   90.00
#
_symmetry.space_group_name_H-M   'P 1'
#
loop_
_entity.id
_entity.type
_entity.pdbx_description
1 polymer ?
#
loop_
_entity_poly.entity_id
_entity_poly.type
_entity_poly.pdbx_seq_one_letter_code
_entity_poly.pdbx_strand_id
1 'polypeptide(L)'
;APEVFGHDSLKASIETPAVTRTSLSVGDGVSSVLWSTGDAIDVYIDGASRASVFSLTQGADTREAVFTGEGHGNKYVAMYPSGMATGNSGAYLLVNLPYEQEYKEGGFANGLFPMAASGSSSNLQFYNLMSVLRLSVTGKQRVSRIVFRSASPSVTVSGPAYVNPEEHTLTMNGGRDSLVLKVGSVQLSETVPTDFYLVLPAQTYKDGFSVRVYCGDGYMDIFYAKDFTLERSRMHKADPFVYERESGLDMSNYLEGNGTEAEPFLIQSVADLIYVAEIVNASENLGSVNASEAYYKLVADLDLSMVCNAAKGKSWVPIGSEAHQFNGVFDGDEHRITGLYINSTDTRRKNFGLFGYVGSGKVSRLTVQGSVRSAGGCAAIIAGRLVEGTIEYCVASGNVIGAGGDAGIAADRAKESSLISHCVNRATISSEGIYAGGIVSVSQGDVLTCVNEGSVSGDSYVGGITGDLEGGNIFNCSNSGEIVATSNDAKISAGGIVGDHISGVIANGRNTGAVRGNSQGVGGIAAYLYFGAKLWNCVNRGPVSGAAYIGGIAGYLEADLDYVTQMVNCVNLGAVTASGGGVAGALCGENEDGGGEKYSAVVKQSYWLDDGSIGVSNAIGHGNGDTDYLFGLSGVQMKNEEEGGSLYESIRGTYSMILDALNAYAYDNRASFGQNRLQGWILNSEDGYPDLSGLEAQKPGEEQSHFSLSTSRVNLSSAGESEFLVEVTSSTPYDVEVPEWIIQTGTRSYEMDPYTTQHMFKALANNDESYRQGKIVFREQGLGEHGFRELTVTVKQMYARLGVGETELKFASDIDYGFLTITSTVDWQISANVNWCHPELTSGSGSASVVVKVDENTSSSIRSGVLTVSDKDGGRVSEVALVQSGRKTEEAPDWTKTPFLHQSVMMRFTATWCLWCPRMYRGVQKAQELYPGHIQHIAIHGPSSDLEWDQTPTLSAVYHNAGYPSGFVDGRVSIASAVEEVVGPMIAEAAQETEETYGTVSGADIVSHISGREVAVDVNAYLKKAGNYKIVILLLEDGIHNKQEDNIGYHEDFVHDGVARLSLTNVLGDQFSVSADNSVKKFSYTASVPAHMKMQNMRVFVYIFREFGSYPVIHSADYGNWFIDNCATVQVGKKLTLQLEGSGGGTGGGNEGISPGGDLDTDPYDPYDY
;
A
#
# COMPACT_ATOMS: atom_id res chain seq x y z
N ALA A 1 41.20 73.22 -18.84
CA ALA A 1 39.90 73.90 -18.69
C ALA A 1 38.91 72.88 -18.15
N PRO A 2 37.87 73.25 -17.37
CA PRO A 2 36.82 72.30 -17.05
C PRO A 2 36.14 71.90 -18.37
N GLU A 3 36.04 70.59 -18.62
CA GLU A 3 35.40 70.07 -19.82
C GLU A 3 33.91 70.39 -19.79
N VAL A 4 33.40 70.93 -20.89
CA VAL A 4 31.97 71.18 -21.06
C VAL A 4 31.33 69.83 -21.32
N PHE A 5 30.77 69.20 -20.27
CA PHE A 5 29.90 68.04 -20.44
C PHE A 5 28.70 68.46 -21.28
N GLY A 6 28.64 67.97 -22.52
CA GLY A 6 27.51 68.24 -23.40
C GLY A 6 26.26 67.55 -22.87
N HIS A 7 25.16 68.28 -22.82
CA HIS A 7 23.83 67.67 -22.73
C HIS A 7 23.41 67.17 -24.11
N ASP A 8 22.97 65.93 -24.18
CA ASP A 8 22.44 65.33 -25.41
C ASP A 8 20.97 64.91 -25.21
N SER A 9 20.24 64.78 -26.31
CA SER A 9 18.81 64.47 -26.36
C SER A 9 18.58 63.25 -27.24
N LEU A 10 18.38 62.10 -26.61
CA LEU A 10 18.18 60.82 -27.28
C LEU A 10 16.69 60.57 -27.52
N LYS A 11 16.32 60.30 -28.77
CA LYS A 11 14.98 59.81 -29.12
C LYS A 11 14.93 58.30 -28.95
N ALA A 12 14.06 57.81 -28.09
CA ALA A 12 13.87 56.39 -27.83
C ALA A 12 12.52 55.91 -28.39
N SER A 13 12.57 55.00 -29.34
CA SER A 13 11.41 54.29 -29.88
C SER A 13 11.35 52.86 -29.33
N ILE A 14 10.16 52.29 -29.16
CA ILE A 14 9.99 50.88 -28.77
C ILE A 14 9.57 50.04 -29.99
N GLU A 15 10.13 48.84 -30.13
CA GLU A 15 9.86 47.91 -31.22
C GLU A 15 8.35 47.68 -31.50
N THR A 16 8.01 47.33 -32.74
CA THR A 16 6.62 47.09 -33.16
C THR A 16 6.51 45.78 -33.96
N PRO A 17 5.52 44.91 -33.69
CA PRO A 17 4.47 45.05 -32.67
C PRO A 17 4.91 44.48 -31.31
N ALA A 18 5.38 45.31 -30.36
CA ALA A 18 5.46 44.88 -28.96
C ALA A 18 4.04 44.61 -28.42
N VAL A 19 3.76 43.35 -28.06
CA VAL A 19 2.44 42.84 -27.61
C VAL A 19 2.47 42.56 -26.10
N THR A 20 3.00 43.50 -25.31
CA THR A 20 3.21 43.39 -23.86
C THR A 20 2.89 44.71 -23.14
N ARG A 21 2.35 44.63 -21.92
CA ARG A 21 1.37 45.58 -21.35
C ARG A 21 1.91 46.46 -20.21
N THR A 22 2.52 47.62 -20.47
CA THR A 22 2.85 48.57 -19.38
C THR A 22 1.68 49.48 -18.98
N SER A 23 0.70 49.69 -19.87
CA SER A 23 -0.57 50.37 -19.55
C SER A 23 -1.76 49.77 -20.34
N LEU A 24 -2.98 50.00 -19.84
CA LEU A 24 -4.24 49.52 -20.43
C LEU A 24 -4.94 50.62 -21.23
N SER A 25 -5.46 50.27 -22.41
CA SER A 25 -6.57 51.00 -23.05
C SER A 25 -7.75 50.05 -23.24
N VAL A 26 -8.96 50.51 -22.88
CA VAL A 26 -10.19 49.69 -22.94
C VAL A 26 -10.60 49.50 -24.42
N GLY A 27 -10.70 48.24 -24.86
CA GLY A 27 -11.06 47.90 -26.25
C GLY A 27 -10.61 46.48 -26.63
N ASP A 28 -9.44 46.37 -27.24
CA ASP A 28 -9.19 45.31 -28.24
C ASP A 28 -8.16 44.24 -27.82
N GLY A 29 -7.82 44.16 -26.54
CA GLY A 29 -7.00 43.06 -25.98
C GLY A 29 -5.50 43.08 -26.29
N VAL A 30 -4.99 44.11 -26.97
CA VAL A 30 -3.56 44.39 -27.16
C VAL A 30 -3.26 45.86 -26.87
N SER A 31 -2.34 46.13 -25.94
CA SER A 31 -1.72 47.44 -25.76
C SER A 31 -0.21 47.26 -25.55
N SER A 32 0.57 48.20 -26.10
CA SER A 32 2.03 48.14 -26.19
C SER A 32 2.75 48.66 -24.96
N VAL A 33 4.03 48.32 -24.83
CA VAL A 33 4.95 49.00 -23.91
C VAL A 33 5.04 50.47 -24.32
N LEU A 34 4.69 51.36 -23.40
CA LEU A 34 4.82 52.82 -23.50
C LEU A 34 5.80 53.33 -22.46
N TRP A 35 6.50 54.42 -22.78
CA TRP A 35 7.28 55.21 -21.84
C TRP A 35 6.34 55.93 -20.86
N SER A 36 6.70 55.99 -19.58
CA SER A 36 5.90 56.54 -18.49
C SER A 36 6.57 57.78 -17.88
N THR A 37 5.77 58.72 -17.38
CA THR A 37 6.31 59.92 -16.70
C THR A 37 7.23 59.51 -15.54
N GLY A 38 8.48 59.97 -15.59
CA GLY A 38 9.52 59.63 -14.60
C GLY A 38 10.45 58.48 -15.00
N ASP A 39 10.24 57.84 -16.15
CA ASP A 39 11.20 56.87 -16.69
C ASP A 39 12.59 57.47 -16.91
N ALA A 40 13.61 56.62 -16.75
CA ALA A 40 14.99 56.92 -17.08
C ALA A 40 15.68 55.69 -17.68
N ILE A 41 16.70 55.94 -18.51
CA ILE A 41 17.52 54.92 -19.17
C ILE A 41 18.99 55.08 -18.76
N ASP A 42 19.68 53.97 -18.59
CA ASP A 42 21.13 53.92 -18.44
C ASP A 42 21.77 53.94 -19.82
N VAL A 43 22.64 54.91 -20.09
CA VAL A 43 23.30 55.08 -21.40
C VAL A 43 24.81 54.96 -21.26
N TYR A 44 25.36 53.92 -21.88
CA TYR A 44 26.79 53.69 -22.02
C TYR A 44 27.28 54.29 -23.35
N ILE A 45 28.12 55.31 -23.26
CA ILE A 45 28.60 56.09 -24.40
C ILE A 45 30.01 55.62 -24.80
N ASP A 46 30.24 55.40 -26.10
CA ASP A 46 31.52 55.00 -26.70
C ASP A 46 32.24 53.83 -25.97
N GLY A 47 31.46 52.89 -25.41
CA GLY A 47 31.97 51.72 -24.71
C GLY A 47 32.33 51.93 -23.24
N ALA A 48 31.94 53.04 -22.62
CA ALA A 48 32.16 53.31 -21.20
C ALA A 48 31.64 52.18 -20.28
N SER A 49 32.37 51.90 -19.20
CA SER A 49 31.99 50.89 -18.19
C SER A 49 30.95 51.39 -17.18
N ARG A 50 30.69 52.70 -17.14
CA ARG A 50 29.66 53.35 -16.32
C ARG A 50 28.64 54.02 -17.23
N ALA A 51 27.36 53.90 -16.89
CA ALA A 51 26.29 54.60 -17.58
C ALA A 51 26.17 56.05 -17.10
N SER A 52 25.78 56.93 -18.02
CA SER A 52 25.08 58.18 -17.72
C SER A 52 23.58 57.92 -17.66
N VAL A 53 22.89 58.46 -16.65
CA VAL A 53 21.43 58.39 -16.58
C VAL A 53 20.83 59.47 -17.48
N PHE A 54 19.95 59.08 -18.40
CA PHE A 54 19.15 60.01 -19.19
C PHE A 54 17.69 59.88 -18.75
N SER A 55 17.09 61.00 -18.34
CA SER A 55 15.71 61.04 -17.82
C SER A 55 14.72 61.47 -18.90
N LEU A 56 13.51 60.93 -18.85
CA LEU A 56 12.43 61.27 -19.77
C LEU A 56 12.02 62.74 -19.64
N THR A 57 11.92 63.46 -20.77
CA THR A 57 11.46 64.87 -20.82
C THR A 57 10.31 65.13 -21.78
N GLN A 58 10.10 64.29 -22.81
CA GLN A 58 8.97 64.41 -23.75
C GLN A 58 8.52 63.02 -24.20
N GLY A 59 7.23 62.86 -24.55
CA GLY A 59 6.69 61.61 -25.10
C GLY A 59 6.29 60.54 -24.08
N ALA A 60 6.05 60.94 -22.82
CA ALA A 60 5.36 60.09 -21.85
C ALA A 60 3.98 59.63 -22.38
N ASP A 61 3.58 58.43 -21.99
CA ASP A 61 2.40 57.70 -22.46
C ASP A 61 2.39 57.43 -23.97
N THR A 62 3.58 57.33 -24.59
CA THR A 62 3.75 56.97 -26.01
C THR A 62 4.89 55.96 -26.22
N ARG A 63 5.03 55.45 -27.45
CA ARG A 63 6.14 54.55 -27.87
C ARG A 63 7.40 55.29 -28.32
N GLU A 64 7.33 56.62 -28.47
CA GLU A 64 8.40 57.47 -29.01
C GLU A 64 8.64 58.65 -28.07
N ALA A 65 9.78 58.66 -27.40
CA ALA A 65 10.07 59.62 -26.34
C ALA A 65 11.45 60.27 -26.46
N VAL A 66 11.66 61.35 -25.73
CA VAL A 66 12.94 62.06 -25.66
C VAL A 66 13.49 61.97 -24.24
N PHE A 67 14.69 61.41 -24.12
CA PHE A 67 15.45 61.29 -22.91
C PHE A 67 16.66 62.24 -22.94
N THR A 68 16.92 62.95 -21.85
CA THR A 68 18.03 63.92 -21.75
C THR A 68 18.93 63.62 -20.57
N GLY A 69 20.24 63.73 -20.75
CA GLY A 69 21.23 63.44 -19.73
C GLY A 69 22.55 64.17 -19.97
N GLU A 70 23.59 63.78 -19.24
CA GLU A 70 24.95 64.29 -19.41
C GLU A 70 25.80 63.28 -20.20
N GLY A 71 26.41 63.75 -21.29
CA GLY A 71 27.30 62.95 -22.14
C GLY A 71 26.89 62.98 -23.61
N HIS A 72 27.88 62.85 -24.50
CA HIS A 72 27.74 62.85 -25.96
C HIS A 72 28.83 61.95 -26.56
N GLY A 73 28.52 61.17 -27.60
CA GLY A 73 29.49 60.28 -28.25
C GLY A 73 29.04 59.80 -29.64
N ASN A 74 29.71 58.78 -30.18
CA ASN A 74 29.45 58.26 -31.53
C ASN A 74 28.68 56.93 -31.52
N LYS A 75 28.77 56.15 -30.44
CA LYS A 75 28.00 54.93 -30.20
C LYS A 75 27.33 55.00 -28.82
N TYR A 76 26.05 54.68 -28.79
CA TYR A 76 25.24 54.59 -27.59
C TYR A 76 24.75 53.16 -27.42
N VAL A 77 24.88 52.62 -26.21
CA VAL A 77 24.22 51.39 -25.77
C VAL A 77 23.36 51.76 -24.57
N ALA A 78 22.06 51.51 -24.63
CA ALA A 78 21.12 51.95 -23.61
C ALA A 78 20.30 50.80 -23.03
N MET A 79 19.99 50.90 -21.74
CA MET A 79 19.20 49.94 -20.98
C MET A 79 18.05 50.63 -20.26
N TYR A 80 16.88 50.01 -20.28
CA TYR A 80 15.72 50.36 -19.47
C TYR A 80 15.32 49.19 -18.56
N PRO A 81 14.85 49.45 -17.33
CA PRO A 81 14.91 50.73 -16.60
C PRO A 81 16.33 51.08 -16.16
N SER A 82 16.59 52.37 -15.93
CA SER A 82 17.83 52.83 -15.29
C SER A 82 18.03 52.15 -13.92
N GLY A 83 19.27 51.75 -13.64
CA GLY A 83 19.66 50.97 -12.47
C GLY A 83 19.58 49.45 -12.64
N MET A 84 19.03 48.94 -13.76
CA MET A 84 18.95 47.49 -13.99
C MET A 84 20.27 46.87 -14.47
N ALA A 85 21.09 47.63 -15.21
CA ALA A 85 22.38 47.15 -15.68
C ALA A 85 23.44 47.26 -14.57
N THR A 86 23.94 46.11 -14.11
CA THR A 86 24.95 46.04 -13.04
C THR A 86 26.38 46.14 -13.57
N GLY A 87 26.58 46.08 -14.89
CA GLY A 87 27.86 46.33 -15.54
C GLY A 87 27.80 46.27 -17.06
N ASN A 88 28.80 46.87 -17.72
CA ASN A 88 28.99 46.81 -19.17
C ASN A 88 30.38 46.21 -19.48
N SER A 89 30.43 45.17 -20.31
CA SER A 89 31.67 44.52 -20.77
C SER A 89 32.18 45.03 -22.12
N GLY A 90 31.43 45.91 -22.79
CA GLY A 90 31.66 46.36 -24.16
C GLY A 90 31.03 45.46 -25.23
N ALA A 91 30.75 44.19 -24.92
CA ALA A 91 30.00 43.26 -25.79
C ALA A 91 28.60 42.94 -25.25
N TYR A 92 28.48 42.77 -23.92
CA TYR A 92 27.23 42.46 -23.23
C TYR A 92 27.02 43.37 -22.01
N LEU A 93 25.76 43.63 -21.69
CA LEU A 93 25.35 44.20 -20.41
C LEU A 93 25.06 43.05 -19.42
N LEU A 94 25.45 43.21 -18.17
CA LEU A 94 25.06 42.31 -17.09
C LEU A 94 23.80 42.87 -16.41
N VAL A 95 22.78 42.03 -16.24
CA VAL A 95 21.56 42.35 -15.50
C VAL A 95 21.30 41.27 -14.44
N ASN A 96 20.44 41.57 -13.47
CA ASN A 96 19.97 40.60 -12.49
C ASN A 96 18.44 40.63 -12.45
N LEU A 97 17.81 39.55 -12.92
CA LEU A 97 16.35 39.46 -12.95
C LEU A 97 15.81 39.13 -11.56
N PRO A 98 14.74 39.81 -11.11
CA PRO A 98 14.24 39.65 -9.76
C PRO A 98 13.61 38.27 -9.55
N TYR A 99 13.88 37.66 -8.40
CA TYR A 99 13.20 36.44 -7.94
C TYR A 99 11.74 36.70 -7.54
N GLU A 100 11.42 37.94 -7.16
CA GLU A 100 10.10 38.35 -6.68
C GLU A 100 9.53 39.46 -7.54
N GLN A 101 8.26 39.35 -7.92
CA GLN A 101 7.49 40.36 -8.63
C GLN A 101 6.28 40.74 -7.77
N GLU A 102 5.91 42.02 -7.74
CA GLU A 102 4.70 42.46 -7.07
C GLU A 102 3.50 42.38 -8.03
N TYR A 103 2.37 41.88 -7.54
CA TYR A 103 1.11 41.87 -8.27
C TYR A 103 0.61 43.29 -8.53
N LYS A 104 0.11 43.51 -9.75
CA LYS A 104 -0.56 44.73 -10.16
C LYS A 104 -1.85 44.33 -10.85
N GLU A 105 -2.99 44.76 -10.32
CA GLU A 105 -4.29 44.46 -10.92
C GLU A 105 -4.31 44.94 -12.38
N GLY A 106 -4.70 44.04 -13.28
CA GLY A 106 -4.73 44.34 -14.71
C GLY A 106 -3.35 44.66 -15.31
N GLY A 107 -2.26 44.07 -14.83
CA GLY A 107 -0.93 44.18 -15.43
C GLY A 107 0.16 43.50 -14.61
N PHE A 108 1.37 44.07 -14.65
CA PHE A 108 2.53 43.67 -13.87
C PHE A 108 3.25 44.91 -13.31
N ALA A 109 4.06 44.76 -12.26
CA ALA A 109 4.77 45.88 -11.64
C ALA A 109 5.72 46.61 -12.61
N ASN A 110 5.94 47.90 -12.38
CA ASN A 110 6.83 48.72 -13.18
C ASN A 110 8.29 48.24 -13.07
N GLY A 111 9.10 48.43 -14.11
CA GLY A 111 10.53 48.09 -14.09
C GLY A 111 10.88 46.61 -14.26
N LEU A 112 9.90 45.72 -14.47
CA LEU A 112 10.14 44.29 -14.72
C LEU A 112 10.60 43.95 -16.16
N PHE A 113 10.67 44.95 -17.03
CA PHE A 113 10.96 44.79 -18.47
C PHE A 113 12.35 45.32 -18.82
N PRO A 114 13.41 44.48 -18.76
CA PRO A 114 14.65 44.79 -19.45
C PRO A 114 14.38 45.07 -20.93
N MET A 115 14.65 46.30 -21.34
CA MET A 115 14.72 46.67 -22.75
C MET A 115 16.10 47.21 -23.07
N ALA A 116 16.68 46.76 -24.19
CA ALA A 116 17.99 47.20 -24.64
C ALA A 116 17.91 47.88 -26.01
N ALA A 117 18.78 48.85 -26.22
CA ALA A 117 18.98 49.52 -27.50
C ALA A 117 20.48 49.69 -27.77
N SER A 118 20.87 49.66 -29.04
CA SER A 118 22.20 50.09 -29.48
C SER A 118 22.10 50.89 -30.77
N GLY A 119 23.01 51.84 -30.98
CA GLY A 119 23.03 52.64 -32.19
C GLY A 119 24.15 53.68 -32.24
N SER A 120 24.47 54.12 -33.45
CA SER A 120 25.44 55.20 -33.72
C SER A 120 24.76 56.54 -34.03
N SER A 121 23.56 56.76 -33.50
CA SER A 121 22.77 57.97 -33.71
C SER A 121 22.00 58.31 -32.44
N SER A 122 21.55 59.55 -32.30
CA SER A 122 20.67 59.96 -31.20
C SER A 122 19.24 59.39 -31.30
N ASN A 123 18.92 58.58 -32.32
CA ASN A 123 17.72 57.75 -32.35
C ASN A 123 18.08 56.32 -31.94
N LEU A 124 17.42 55.82 -30.90
CA LEU A 124 17.57 54.48 -30.35
C LEU A 124 16.25 53.70 -30.46
N GLN A 125 16.35 52.43 -30.83
CA GLN A 125 15.22 51.51 -30.86
C GLN A 125 15.40 50.47 -29.76
N PHE A 126 14.47 50.46 -28.81
CA PHE A 126 14.45 49.56 -27.67
C PHE A 126 13.67 48.29 -27.99
N TYR A 127 14.30 47.16 -27.70
CA TYR A 127 13.77 45.82 -27.84
C TYR A 127 13.50 45.25 -26.45
N ASN A 128 12.26 44.81 -26.20
CA ASN A 128 11.92 44.14 -24.95
C ASN A 128 12.49 42.72 -24.97
N LEU A 129 13.14 42.29 -23.89
CA LEU A 129 13.83 41.00 -23.83
C LEU A 129 13.03 39.90 -23.11
N MET A 130 11.83 40.23 -22.62
CA MET A 130 10.97 39.34 -21.83
C MET A 130 9.72 38.87 -22.58
N SER A 131 9.10 37.84 -22.03
CA SER A 131 7.77 37.34 -22.34
C SER A 131 6.83 37.52 -21.13
N VAL A 132 5.53 37.35 -21.34
CA VAL A 132 4.53 37.36 -20.26
C VAL A 132 3.71 36.08 -20.29
N LEU A 133 3.58 35.42 -19.14
CA LEU A 133 2.57 34.37 -18.93
C LEU A 133 1.36 34.98 -18.22
N ARG A 134 0.18 34.88 -18.85
CA ARG A 134 -1.12 35.24 -18.26
C ARG A 134 -1.80 33.99 -17.72
N LEU A 135 -2.11 34.00 -16.43
CA LEU A 135 -2.95 33.03 -15.74
C LEU A 135 -4.33 33.65 -15.53
N SER A 136 -5.41 32.95 -15.85
CA SER A 136 -6.78 33.42 -15.65
C SER A 136 -7.52 32.46 -14.73
N VAL A 137 -8.03 32.96 -13.61
CA VAL A 137 -8.41 32.16 -12.44
C VAL A 137 -9.82 32.50 -11.97
N THR A 138 -10.69 31.50 -11.83
CA THR A 138 -12.01 31.63 -11.19
C THR A 138 -12.11 30.79 -9.92
N GLY A 139 -12.82 31.31 -8.91
CA GLY A 139 -13.06 30.60 -7.65
C GLY A 139 -13.51 31.53 -6.51
N LYS A 140 -13.69 30.95 -5.31
CA LYS A 140 -14.17 31.66 -4.11
C LYS A 140 -13.06 32.21 -3.20
N GLN A 141 -11.80 31.81 -3.41
CA GLN A 141 -10.71 32.04 -2.46
C GLN A 141 -9.88 33.30 -2.73
N ARG A 142 -8.96 33.64 -1.82
CA ARG A 142 -8.04 34.78 -1.95
C ARG A 142 -6.64 34.34 -2.35
N VAL A 143 -6.12 34.79 -3.48
CA VAL A 143 -4.74 34.48 -3.91
C VAL A 143 -3.74 35.29 -3.09
N SER A 144 -2.78 34.64 -2.46
CA SER A 144 -1.74 35.26 -1.61
C SER A 144 -0.37 35.37 -2.31
N ARG A 145 0.00 34.35 -3.09
CA ARG A 145 1.19 34.34 -3.96
C ARG A 145 1.03 33.34 -5.11
N ILE A 146 1.83 33.50 -6.15
CA ILE A 146 1.98 32.51 -7.23
C ILE A 146 3.46 32.19 -7.40
N VAL A 147 3.81 30.92 -7.57
CA VAL A 147 5.19 30.45 -7.78
C VAL A 147 5.28 29.76 -9.13
N PHE A 148 6.12 30.26 -10.02
CA PHE A 148 6.51 29.59 -11.26
C PHE A 148 7.79 28.80 -11.00
N ARG A 149 7.91 27.58 -11.54
CA ARG A 149 9.14 26.78 -11.54
C ARG A 149 9.33 26.06 -12.86
N SER A 150 10.51 26.18 -13.47
CA SER A 150 10.92 25.37 -14.62
C SER A 150 10.97 23.89 -14.24
N ALA A 151 10.49 22.99 -15.09
CA ALA A 151 10.59 21.55 -14.85
C ALA A 151 12.05 21.06 -14.91
N SER A 152 12.89 21.75 -15.70
CA SER A 152 14.32 21.52 -15.81
C SER A 152 15.11 22.54 -14.96
N PRO A 153 15.79 22.13 -13.86
CA PRO A 153 16.53 23.06 -13.00
C PRO A 153 17.70 23.79 -13.67
N SER A 154 18.19 23.27 -14.81
CA SER A 154 19.19 23.94 -15.64
C SER A 154 18.65 25.13 -16.44
N VAL A 155 17.32 25.26 -16.56
CA VAL A 155 16.68 26.43 -17.18
C VAL A 155 16.28 27.40 -16.06
N THR A 156 17.14 28.36 -15.77
CA THR A 156 16.88 29.38 -14.75
C THR A 156 15.96 30.47 -15.29
N VAL A 157 15.24 31.15 -14.38
CA VAL A 157 14.16 32.10 -14.70
C VAL A 157 14.32 33.44 -13.97
N SER A 158 15.11 33.47 -12.90
CA SER A 158 15.49 34.67 -12.15
C SER A 158 16.96 34.58 -11.74
N GLY A 159 17.61 35.73 -11.48
CA GLY A 159 19.05 35.82 -11.21
C GLY A 159 19.86 36.44 -12.37
N PRO A 160 21.19 36.25 -12.37
CA PRO A 160 22.08 36.92 -13.33
C PRO A 160 21.81 36.53 -14.78
N ALA A 161 21.84 37.51 -15.69
CA ALA A 161 21.72 37.29 -17.12
C ALA A 161 22.61 38.24 -17.92
N TYR A 162 23.03 37.78 -19.10
CA TYR A 162 23.69 38.59 -20.11
C TYR A 162 22.68 39.11 -21.12
N VAL A 163 22.74 40.40 -21.41
CA VAL A 163 21.97 41.05 -22.47
C VAL A 163 22.92 41.40 -23.60
N ASN A 164 22.56 41.02 -24.83
CA ASN A 164 23.22 41.48 -26.05
C ASN A 164 22.36 42.57 -26.73
N PRO A 165 22.75 43.86 -26.66
CA PRO A 165 22.00 44.96 -27.27
C PRO A 165 22.07 45.03 -28.80
N GLU A 166 22.92 44.23 -29.46
CA GLU A 166 23.03 44.15 -30.93
C GLU A 166 22.25 42.94 -31.50
N GLU A 167 22.19 41.83 -30.77
CA GLU A 167 21.39 40.65 -31.14
C GLU A 167 19.95 40.69 -30.58
N HIS A 168 19.67 41.61 -29.66
CA HIS A 168 18.39 41.75 -28.94
C HIS A 168 18.01 40.49 -28.14
N THR A 169 19.01 39.84 -27.54
CA THR A 169 18.86 38.61 -26.76
C THR A 169 19.15 38.85 -25.27
N LEU A 170 18.51 38.04 -24.43
CA LEU A 170 18.84 37.86 -23.02
C LEU A 170 19.13 36.38 -22.79
N THR A 171 20.26 36.07 -22.16
CA THR A 171 20.69 34.70 -21.85
C THR A 171 20.98 34.61 -20.35
N MET A 172 20.28 33.69 -19.68
CA MET A 172 20.48 33.45 -18.26
C MET A 172 21.88 32.88 -17.99
N ASN A 173 22.48 33.29 -16.87
CA ASN A 173 23.83 32.89 -16.45
C ASN A 173 23.80 32.37 -15.02
N GLY A 174 23.13 31.24 -14.82
CA GLY A 174 22.77 30.72 -13.49
C GLY A 174 21.56 31.45 -12.89
N GLY A 175 21.45 31.41 -11.56
CA GLY A 175 20.29 31.91 -10.83
C GLY A 175 19.38 30.79 -10.32
N ARG A 176 18.06 31.05 -10.25
CA ARG A 176 17.05 30.11 -9.75
C ARG A 176 16.16 29.61 -10.90
N ASP A 177 15.71 28.37 -10.80
CA ASP A 177 14.69 27.74 -11.66
C ASP A 177 13.27 28.29 -11.45
N SER A 178 13.08 29.15 -10.45
CA SER A 178 11.79 29.61 -9.94
C SER A 178 11.70 31.13 -9.76
N LEU A 179 10.45 31.63 -9.75
CA LEU A 179 10.07 33.03 -9.55
C LEU A 179 8.75 33.11 -8.78
N VAL A 180 8.61 34.14 -7.93
CA VAL A 180 7.42 34.37 -7.08
C VAL A 180 6.73 35.66 -7.50
N LEU A 181 5.43 35.60 -7.78
CA LEU A 181 4.54 36.76 -7.82
C LEU A 181 3.89 36.91 -6.44
N LYS A 182 4.21 37.99 -5.73
CA LYS A 182 3.58 38.38 -4.46
C LYS A 182 2.23 39.02 -4.75
N VAL A 183 1.15 38.38 -4.30
CA VAL A 183 -0.22 38.82 -4.57
C VAL A 183 -0.87 39.48 -3.35
N GLY A 184 -0.37 39.18 -2.14
CA GLY A 184 -0.87 39.72 -0.89
C GLY A 184 -2.16 39.01 -0.48
N SER A 185 -3.30 39.43 -1.04
CA SER A 185 -4.60 38.81 -0.77
C SER A 185 -5.69 39.25 -1.76
N VAL A 186 -5.66 38.75 -3.00
CA VAL A 186 -6.61 39.11 -4.07
C VAL A 186 -7.80 38.15 -4.09
N GLN A 187 -9.00 38.67 -3.87
CA GLN A 187 -10.24 37.91 -3.93
C GLN A 187 -10.52 37.44 -5.37
N LEU A 188 -10.71 36.13 -5.56
CA LEU A 188 -11.21 35.56 -6.81
C LEU A 188 -12.73 35.73 -6.92
N SER A 189 -13.22 35.67 -8.17
CA SER A 189 -14.65 35.58 -8.49
C SER A 189 -14.94 34.24 -9.16
N GLU A 190 -16.10 33.67 -8.85
CA GLU A 190 -16.60 32.42 -9.46
C GLU A 190 -17.00 32.61 -10.93
N THR A 191 -17.41 33.82 -11.33
CA THR A 191 -18.03 34.10 -12.63
C THR A 191 -17.21 35.01 -13.53
N VAL A 192 -16.16 35.65 -13.00
CA VAL A 192 -15.28 36.56 -13.75
C VAL A 192 -13.82 36.17 -13.46
N PRO A 193 -13.05 35.68 -14.46
CA PRO A 193 -11.67 35.29 -14.23
C PRO A 193 -10.78 36.47 -13.79
N THR A 194 -10.10 36.32 -12.66
CA THR A 194 -9.02 37.21 -12.23
C THR A 194 -7.74 36.86 -12.97
N ASP A 195 -7.09 37.86 -13.58
CA ASP A 195 -5.85 37.67 -14.32
C ASP A 195 -4.61 37.97 -13.48
N PHE A 196 -3.63 37.07 -13.52
CA PHE A 196 -2.28 37.27 -13.00
C PHE A 196 -1.26 37.23 -14.13
N TYR A 197 -0.28 38.12 -14.11
CA TYR A 197 0.72 38.26 -15.18
C TYR A 197 2.13 38.09 -14.60
N LEU A 198 2.86 37.09 -15.08
CA LEU A 198 4.26 36.85 -14.71
C LEU A 198 5.17 37.26 -15.86
N VAL A 199 6.19 38.06 -15.56
CA VAL A 199 7.20 38.49 -16.54
C VAL A 199 8.37 37.51 -16.50
N LEU A 200 8.65 36.84 -17.61
CA LEU A 200 9.57 35.70 -17.65
C LEU A 200 10.59 35.84 -18.80
N PRO A 201 11.82 35.29 -18.67
CA PRO A 201 12.79 35.29 -19.76
C PRO A 201 12.22 34.68 -21.04
N ALA A 202 12.52 35.30 -22.18
CA ALA A 202 12.12 34.78 -23.48
C ALA A 202 13.03 33.60 -23.90
N GLN A 203 12.65 32.38 -23.55
CA GLN A 203 13.44 31.16 -23.78
C GLN A 203 12.56 29.90 -23.94
N THR A 204 13.20 28.78 -24.28
CA THR A 204 12.57 27.44 -24.25
C THR A 204 12.68 26.86 -22.85
N TYR A 205 11.55 26.59 -22.23
CA TYR A 205 11.41 25.86 -20.97
C TYR A 205 11.39 24.38 -21.30
N LYS A 206 12.59 23.78 -21.27
CA LYS A 206 12.77 22.36 -21.54
C LYS A 206 12.10 21.52 -20.46
N ASP A 207 11.45 20.43 -20.89
CA ASP A 207 10.61 19.55 -20.07
C ASP A 207 9.37 20.28 -19.49
N GLY A 208 9.18 21.56 -19.85
CA GLY A 208 8.08 22.44 -19.47
C GLY A 208 8.25 23.13 -18.11
N PHE A 209 7.14 23.35 -17.40
CA PHE A 209 7.13 24.10 -16.14
C PHE A 209 5.90 23.80 -15.27
N SER A 210 5.96 24.16 -13.99
CA SER A 210 4.81 24.19 -13.09
C SER A 210 4.51 25.61 -12.57
N VAL A 211 3.24 25.84 -12.22
CA VAL A 211 2.75 27.07 -11.61
C VAL A 211 1.88 26.72 -10.40
N ARG A 212 2.31 27.14 -9.22
CA ARG A 212 1.58 26.96 -7.96
C ARG A 212 0.88 28.25 -7.57
N VAL A 213 -0.46 28.26 -7.53
CA VAL A 213 -1.28 29.39 -7.08
C VAL A 213 -1.72 29.13 -5.65
N TYR A 214 -1.33 29.98 -4.71
CA TYR A 214 -1.70 29.84 -3.29
C TYR A 214 -3.01 30.59 -3.04
N CYS A 215 -4.05 29.88 -2.61
CA CYS A 215 -5.45 30.33 -2.57
C CYS A 215 -6.04 30.06 -1.18
N GLY A 216 -6.22 31.10 -0.38
CA GLY A 216 -6.68 30.96 1.00
C GLY A 216 -5.63 30.26 1.85
N ASP A 217 -6.00 29.09 2.35
CA ASP A 217 -5.22 28.10 3.10
C ASP A 217 -4.39 27.19 2.17
N GLY A 218 -5.03 26.68 1.10
CA GLY A 218 -4.42 25.74 0.17
C GLY A 218 -3.55 26.35 -0.93
N TYR A 219 -3.13 25.48 -1.84
CA TYR A 219 -2.57 25.84 -3.14
C TYR A 219 -3.10 24.93 -4.23
N MET A 220 -2.96 25.37 -5.47
CA MET A 220 -3.32 24.62 -6.67
C MET A 220 -2.14 24.64 -7.65
N ASP A 221 -1.74 23.47 -8.13
CA ASP A 221 -0.66 23.32 -9.12
C ASP A 221 -1.19 23.16 -10.54
N ILE A 222 -0.50 23.80 -11.49
CA ILE A 222 -0.71 23.65 -12.93
C ILE A 222 0.58 23.11 -13.52
N PHE A 223 0.52 22.00 -14.24
CA PHE A 223 1.69 21.36 -14.85
C PHE A 223 1.63 21.41 -16.39
N TYR A 224 2.70 21.92 -16.99
CA TYR A 224 2.95 21.83 -18.43
C TYR A 224 4.10 20.86 -18.64
N ALA A 225 3.80 19.59 -18.93
CA ALA A 225 4.79 18.50 -19.00
C ALA A 225 5.44 18.31 -20.39
N LYS A 226 5.73 19.40 -21.09
CA LYS A 226 6.37 19.39 -22.43
C LYS A 226 7.13 20.69 -22.69
N ASP A 227 8.15 20.63 -23.54
CA ASP A 227 8.92 21.80 -23.99
C ASP A 227 8.00 22.96 -24.39
N PHE A 228 8.17 24.11 -23.73
CA PHE A 228 7.33 25.29 -23.92
C PHE A 228 8.19 26.53 -24.22
N THR A 229 7.97 27.18 -25.37
CA THR A 229 8.77 28.34 -25.77
C THR A 229 8.04 29.65 -25.50
N LEU A 230 8.56 30.44 -24.58
CA LEU A 230 8.09 31.80 -24.35
C LEU A 230 8.77 32.77 -25.32
N GLU A 231 8.10 33.06 -26.43
CA GLU A 231 8.56 34.07 -27.41
C GLU A 231 8.70 35.47 -26.80
N ARG A 232 9.76 36.18 -27.20
CA ARG A 232 10.05 37.58 -26.86
C ARG A 232 8.92 38.52 -27.30
N SER A 233 8.55 39.48 -26.45
CA SER A 233 7.50 40.47 -26.73
C SER A 233 6.12 39.90 -27.05
N ARG A 234 5.81 38.70 -26.52
CA ARG A 234 4.48 38.10 -26.53
C ARG A 234 3.91 37.90 -25.13
N MET A 235 2.59 37.82 -25.08
CA MET A 235 1.82 37.32 -23.95
C MET A 235 1.24 35.95 -24.30
N HIS A 236 1.62 34.93 -23.54
CA HIS A 236 1.07 33.58 -23.63
C HIS A 236 -0.07 33.43 -22.61
N LYS A 237 -1.13 32.72 -22.97
CA LYS A 237 -2.24 32.40 -22.05
C LYS A 237 -2.04 30.96 -21.56
N ALA A 238 -2.14 30.76 -20.25
CA ALA A 238 -2.42 29.45 -19.68
C ALA A 238 -3.89 29.09 -19.95
N ASP A 239 -4.18 27.78 -20.01
CA ASP A 239 -5.56 27.30 -20.09
C ASP A 239 -6.32 27.63 -18.78
N PRO A 240 -7.60 28.05 -18.85
CA PRO A 240 -8.36 28.51 -17.70
C PRO A 240 -8.79 27.35 -16.78
N PHE A 241 -8.84 27.62 -15.48
CA PHE A 241 -9.17 26.62 -14.45
C PHE A 241 -10.13 27.19 -13.38
N VAL A 242 -10.88 26.29 -12.74
CA VAL A 242 -11.87 26.61 -11.70
C VAL A 242 -11.43 25.98 -10.38
N TYR A 243 -11.38 26.77 -9.31
CA TYR A 243 -11.13 26.26 -7.96
C TYR A 243 -12.44 26.11 -7.18
N GLU A 244 -12.80 24.87 -6.85
CA GLU A 244 -13.93 24.53 -5.98
C GLU A 244 -13.44 23.73 -4.76
N ARG A 245 -13.42 24.38 -3.60
CA ARG A 245 -13.35 23.75 -2.27
C ARG A 245 -14.15 24.61 -1.30
N GLU A 246 -14.97 23.99 -0.45
CA GLU A 246 -15.79 24.70 0.52
C GLU A 246 -14.94 25.37 1.61
N SER A 247 -15.45 26.45 2.20
CA SER A 247 -14.68 27.35 3.07
C SER A 247 -14.87 27.02 4.56
N GLY A 248 -13.79 26.78 5.31
CA GLY A 248 -13.92 26.62 6.77
C GLY A 248 -12.71 26.37 7.67
N LEU A 249 -11.47 26.18 7.17
CA LEU A 249 -10.35 25.72 8.00
C LEU A 249 -9.24 26.77 8.22
N ASP A 250 -8.49 26.60 9.32
CA ASP A 250 -7.42 27.48 9.81
C ASP A 250 -6.02 26.93 9.48
N MET A 251 -5.06 27.82 9.23
CA MET A 251 -3.73 27.49 8.68
C MET A 251 -2.67 27.13 9.74
N SER A 252 -3.08 26.49 10.83
CA SER A 252 -2.17 25.71 11.68
C SER A 252 -1.85 24.34 11.10
N ASN A 253 -2.70 23.84 10.17
CA ASN A 253 -2.76 22.43 9.78
C ASN A 253 -2.52 22.26 8.27
N TYR A 254 -1.26 22.14 7.85
CA TYR A 254 -0.91 21.69 6.49
C TYR A 254 -1.24 20.20 6.29
N LEU A 255 -1.12 19.42 7.35
CA LEU A 255 -1.63 18.06 7.46
C LEU A 255 -2.95 18.12 8.25
N GLU A 256 -3.95 17.35 7.83
CA GLU A 256 -5.22 17.24 8.57
C GLU A 256 -5.00 16.54 9.92
N GLY A 257 -5.76 16.89 10.96
CA GLY A 257 -5.47 16.51 12.35
C GLY A 257 -4.60 17.54 13.09
N ASN A 258 -4.23 17.25 14.34
CA ASN A 258 -3.48 18.17 15.23
C ASN A 258 -2.16 17.58 15.75
N GLY A 259 -1.84 16.33 15.39
CA GLY A 259 -0.59 15.65 15.75
C GLY A 259 -0.57 15.00 17.12
N THR A 260 -1.73 14.89 17.79
CA THR A 260 -1.90 14.09 19.02
C THR A 260 -2.44 12.70 18.71
N GLU A 261 -2.38 11.79 19.68
CA GLU A 261 -2.87 10.41 19.57
C GLU A 261 -4.34 10.32 19.11
N ALA A 262 -5.20 11.25 19.55
CA ALA A 262 -6.62 11.27 19.20
C ALA A 262 -6.92 11.92 17.84
N GLU A 263 -6.02 12.77 17.34
CA GLU A 263 -6.16 13.49 16.06
C GLU A 263 -4.78 13.52 15.36
N PRO A 264 -4.27 12.37 14.88
CA PRO A 264 -2.96 12.28 14.25
C PRO A 264 -2.92 13.07 12.94
N PHE A 265 -1.73 13.53 12.55
CA PHE A 265 -1.54 14.18 11.25
C PHE A 265 -1.70 13.20 10.10
N LEU A 266 -2.75 13.38 9.30
CA LEU A 266 -3.06 12.52 8.17
C LEU A 266 -2.14 12.83 6.98
N ILE A 267 -1.55 11.77 6.42
CA ILE A 267 -0.67 11.81 5.25
C ILE A 267 -1.42 11.14 4.11
N GLN A 268 -1.87 11.95 3.14
CA GLN A 268 -2.74 11.52 2.03
C GLN A 268 -1.99 11.50 0.70
N SER A 269 -0.79 12.11 0.64
CA SER A 269 -0.02 12.25 -0.58
C SER A 269 1.50 12.20 -0.35
N VAL A 270 2.23 11.99 -1.46
CA VAL A 270 3.70 12.05 -1.49
C VAL A 270 4.23 13.43 -1.08
N ALA A 271 3.46 14.50 -1.34
CA ALA A 271 3.84 15.86 -0.93
C ALA A 271 3.76 16.04 0.59
N ASP A 272 2.80 15.39 1.25
CA ASP A 272 2.65 15.41 2.70
C ASP A 272 3.80 14.66 3.38
N LEU A 273 4.15 13.48 2.86
CA LEU A 273 5.28 12.71 3.38
C LEU A 273 6.63 13.43 3.17
N ILE A 274 6.83 14.13 2.06
CA ILE A 274 7.99 15.01 1.86
C ILE A 274 7.99 16.13 2.89
N TYR A 275 6.84 16.77 3.13
CA TYR A 275 6.74 17.84 4.11
C TYR A 275 7.07 17.35 5.52
N VAL A 276 6.58 16.17 5.93
CA VAL A 276 6.98 15.50 7.19
C VAL A 276 8.49 15.27 7.25
N ALA A 277 9.11 14.80 6.17
CA ALA A 277 10.57 14.64 6.11
C ALA A 277 11.32 15.98 6.25
N GLU A 278 10.83 17.06 5.64
CA GLU A 278 11.44 18.40 5.72
C GLU A 278 11.36 18.98 7.14
N ILE A 279 10.18 19.01 7.75
CA ILE A 279 9.95 19.63 9.07
C ILE A 279 10.59 18.87 10.24
N VAL A 280 10.57 17.52 10.19
CA VAL A 280 11.24 16.68 11.21
C VAL A 280 12.76 16.92 11.16
N ASN A 281 13.34 16.98 9.96
CA ASN A 281 14.76 17.26 9.80
C ASN A 281 15.15 18.73 10.07
N ALA A 282 14.18 19.66 10.02
CA ALA A 282 14.36 21.06 10.40
C ALA A 282 14.15 21.34 11.91
N SER A 283 13.65 20.37 12.68
CA SER A 283 13.29 20.52 14.09
C SER A 283 12.19 21.57 14.35
N GLU A 284 11.23 21.68 13.43
CA GLU A 284 10.13 22.65 13.51
C GLU A 284 8.88 22.08 14.21
N ASN A 285 7.97 22.96 14.62
CA ASN A 285 6.69 22.59 15.23
C ASN A 285 5.56 22.58 14.18
N LEU A 286 4.62 21.65 14.31
CA LEU A 286 3.33 21.71 13.64
C LEU A 286 2.27 22.14 14.66
N GLY A 287 1.68 23.34 14.47
CA GLY A 287 0.79 23.92 15.46
C GLY A 287 1.45 24.04 16.84
N SER A 288 0.95 23.29 17.82
CA SER A 288 1.46 23.24 19.19
C SER A 288 2.37 22.05 19.50
N VAL A 289 2.56 21.10 18.58
CA VAL A 289 3.39 19.90 18.80
C VAL A 289 4.73 20.00 18.08
N ASN A 290 5.78 19.40 18.66
CA ASN A 290 7.06 19.21 17.99
C ASN A 290 6.87 18.19 16.86
N ALA A 291 7.25 18.53 15.62
CA ALA A 291 7.03 17.62 14.49
C ALA A 291 7.80 16.30 14.65
N SER A 292 8.94 16.29 15.35
CA SER A 292 9.68 15.05 15.63
C SER A 292 9.02 14.15 16.68
N GLU A 293 8.02 14.63 17.43
CA GLU A 293 7.31 13.91 18.51
C GLU A 293 5.82 13.68 18.20
N ALA A 294 5.32 14.21 17.07
CA ALA A 294 3.92 14.16 16.71
C ALA A 294 3.45 12.76 16.26
N TYR A 295 2.13 12.57 16.31
CA TYR A 295 1.45 11.40 15.76
C TYR A 295 1.11 11.67 14.28
N TYR A 296 1.43 10.70 13.43
CA TYR A 296 1.18 10.71 11.99
C TYR A 296 0.48 9.43 11.58
N LYS A 297 -0.46 9.52 10.64
CA LYS A 297 -1.22 8.39 10.12
C LYS A 297 -1.28 8.44 8.59
N LEU A 298 -0.89 7.37 7.89
CA LEU A 298 -1.20 7.25 6.46
C LEU A 298 -2.70 6.98 6.28
N VAL A 299 -3.30 7.55 5.23
CA VAL A 299 -4.68 7.24 4.79
C VAL A 299 -4.76 6.98 3.27
N ALA A 300 -3.61 6.75 2.65
CA ALA A 300 -3.47 6.42 1.24
C ALA A 300 -2.15 5.71 0.96
N ASP A 301 -2.13 4.87 -0.07
CA ASP A 301 -0.90 4.32 -0.65
C ASP A 301 -0.13 5.40 -1.42
N LEU A 302 1.20 5.44 -1.25
CA LEU A 302 2.08 6.46 -1.80
C LEU A 302 3.12 5.85 -2.74
N ASP A 303 3.36 6.47 -3.91
CA ASP A 303 4.45 6.09 -4.83
C ASP A 303 5.53 7.18 -4.91
N LEU A 304 6.70 6.88 -4.36
CA LEU A 304 7.86 7.77 -4.37
C LEU A 304 8.60 7.79 -5.72
N SER A 305 8.26 6.93 -6.69
CA SER A 305 8.92 6.86 -8.00
C SER A 305 8.86 8.20 -8.76
N MET A 306 7.81 8.99 -8.51
CA MET A 306 7.65 10.33 -9.09
C MET A 306 8.64 11.35 -8.53
N VAL A 307 9.23 11.13 -7.35
CA VAL A 307 10.11 12.10 -6.65
C VAL A 307 11.56 11.63 -6.52
N CYS A 308 11.80 10.34 -6.33
CA CYS A 308 13.12 9.72 -6.32
C CYS A 308 13.16 8.48 -7.24
N ASN A 309 14.19 8.38 -8.09
CA ASN A 309 14.53 7.18 -8.87
C ASN A 309 15.88 7.36 -9.58
N ALA A 310 16.41 6.27 -10.13
CA ALA A 310 17.68 6.25 -10.87
C ALA A 310 17.68 7.16 -12.11
N ALA A 311 16.61 7.18 -12.91
CA ALA A 311 16.54 7.98 -14.14
C ALA A 311 16.51 9.50 -13.87
N LYS A 312 15.99 9.92 -12.71
CA LYS A 312 16.02 11.32 -12.23
C LYS A 312 17.34 11.69 -11.54
N GLY A 313 18.20 10.71 -11.23
CA GLY A 313 19.41 10.93 -10.43
C GLY A 313 19.13 11.46 -9.02
N LYS A 314 17.95 11.17 -8.46
CA LYS A 314 17.48 11.68 -7.16
C LYS A 314 17.19 10.54 -6.20
N SER A 315 17.74 10.63 -4.99
CA SER A 315 17.45 9.76 -3.85
C SER A 315 16.39 10.39 -2.94
N TRP A 316 15.66 9.57 -2.19
CA TRP A 316 14.83 9.98 -1.06
C TRP A 316 15.67 10.71 0.01
N VAL A 317 15.05 11.65 0.72
CA VAL A 317 15.61 12.30 1.91
C VAL A 317 14.96 11.64 3.13
N PRO A 318 15.70 10.84 3.93
CA PRO A 318 15.11 10.09 5.03
C PRO A 318 14.44 10.97 6.08
N ILE A 319 13.34 10.50 6.67
CA ILE A 319 12.69 11.14 7.81
C ILE A 319 13.57 10.93 9.06
N GLY A 320 13.95 12.02 9.72
CA GLY A 320 14.82 11.97 10.90
C GLY A 320 16.29 11.77 10.57
N SER A 321 17.14 12.43 11.36
CA SER A 321 18.61 12.46 11.24
C SER A 321 19.27 12.29 12.61
N GLU A 322 20.60 12.13 12.64
CA GLU A 322 21.36 11.99 13.89
C GLU A 322 21.13 13.15 14.87
N ALA A 323 20.96 14.37 14.36
CA ALA A 323 20.70 15.58 15.14
C ALA A 323 19.21 15.78 15.49
N HIS A 324 18.31 15.26 14.66
CA HIS A 324 16.86 15.46 14.75
C HIS A 324 16.16 14.11 14.50
N GLN A 325 16.15 13.26 15.52
CA GLN A 325 15.65 11.89 15.43
C GLN A 325 14.12 11.88 15.42
N PHE A 326 13.51 10.90 14.76
CA PHE A 326 12.07 10.70 14.82
C PHE A 326 11.68 10.01 16.14
N ASN A 327 10.97 10.72 17.01
CA ASN A 327 10.54 10.30 18.35
C ASN A 327 9.01 10.18 18.49
N GLY A 328 8.25 10.50 17.44
CA GLY A 328 6.79 10.45 17.40
C GLY A 328 6.25 9.07 17.03
N VAL A 329 4.98 9.03 16.65
CA VAL A 329 4.33 7.80 16.15
C VAL A 329 4.04 7.97 14.68
N PHE A 330 4.55 7.06 13.84
CA PHE A 330 4.19 6.95 12.43
C PHE A 330 3.42 5.66 12.22
N ASP A 331 2.12 5.80 12.02
CA ASP A 331 1.20 4.69 11.83
C ASP A 331 0.85 4.57 10.34
N GLY A 332 1.21 3.45 9.73
CA GLY A 332 0.95 3.18 8.32
C GLY A 332 -0.49 2.80 8.04
N ASP A 333 -1.30 2.43 9.04
CA ASP A 333 -2.68 1.95 8.88
C ASP A 333 -2.84 0.93 7.73
N GLU A 334 -1.87 0.02 7.62
CA GLU A 334 -1.73 -1.03 6.60
C GLU A 334 -1.42 -0.54 5.16
N HIS A 335 -1.37 0.77 4.94
CA HIS A 335 -0.98 1.37 3.66
C HIS A 335 0.46 1.10 3.24
N ARG A 336 0.70 1.38 1.95
CA ARG A 336 1.95 1.05 1.24
C ARG A 336 2.70 2.31 0.82
N ILE A 337 4.00 2.36 1.10
CA ILE A 337 4.93 3.32 0.49
C ILE A 337 5.79 2.55 -0.52
N THR A 338 5.56 2.81 -1.81
CA THR A 338 6.25 2.18 -2.93
C THR A 338 7.23 3.13 -3.62
N GLY A 339 8.05 2.62 -4.53
CA GLY A 339 8.98 3.44 -5.32
C GLY A 339 10.13 4.08 -4.51
N LEU A 340 10.33 3.71 -3.24
CA LEU A 340 11.41 4.25 -2.41
C LEU A 340 12.77 3.97 -3.07
N TYR A 341 13.48 5.02 -3.45
CA TYR A 341 14.80 4.90 -4.07
C TYR A 341 15.84 5.73 -3.32
N ILE A 342 16.90 5.06 -2.84
CA ILE A 342 18.09 5.70 -2.28
C ILE A 342 19.31 5.08 -2.96
N ASN A 343 20.16 5.93 -3.52
CA ASN A 343 21.48 5.54 -3.98
C ASN A 343 22.50 6.59 -3.51
N SER A 344 23.20 6.27 -2.42
CA SER A 344 24.23 7.12 -1.83
C SER A 344 25.62 6.65 -2.25
N THR A 345 26.37 7.52 -2.91
CA THR A 345 27.81 7.35 -3.20
C THR A 345 28.70 7.98 -2.11
N ASP A 346 28.12 8.40 -0.98
CA ASP A 346 28.87 8.97 0.15
C ASP A 346 29.52 7.84 0.95
N THR A 347 30.86 7.84 1.04
CA THR A 347 31.63 6.81 1.75
C THR A 347 31.77 7.08 3.25
N ARG A 348 31.04 8.07 3.79
CA ARG A 348 30.96 8.35 5.23
C ARG A 348 29.82 7.55 5.86
N ARG A 349 30.01 7.07 7.10
CA ARG A 349 28.97 6.34 7.84
C ARG A 349 27.76 7.24 8.05
N LYS A 350 26.69 6.89 7.35
CA LYS A 350 25.35 7.49 7.37
C LYS A 350 24.33 6.38 7.26
N ASN A 351 23.17 6.61 7.83
CA ASN A 351 22.12 5.63 7.99
C ASN A 351 20.95 6.00 7.08
N PHE A 352 20.55 5.07 6.21
CA PHE A 352 19.57 5.31 5.16
C PHE A 352 18.40 4.33 5.23
N GLY A 353 17.19 4.86 5.04
CA GLY A 353 15.94 4.15 4.86
C GLY A 353 14.82 5.16 4.56
N LEU A 354 13.56 4.74 4.65
CA LEU A 354 12.43 5.69 4.69
C LEU A 354 12.64 6.68 5.84
N PHE A 355 13.02 6.16 7.01
CA PHE A 355 13.55 6.88 8.16
C PHE A 355 15.08 6.75 8.21
N GLY A 356 15.78 7.85 8.53
CA GLY A 356 17.22 7.83 8.73
C GLY A 356 17.57 7.38 10.15
N TYR A 357 16.93 8.01 11.13
CA TYR A 357 17.09 7.74 12.56
C TYR A 357 15.72 7.79 13.25
N VAL A 358 15.32 6.65 13.82
CA VAL A 358 14.21 6.57 14.79
C VAL A 358 14.85 6.55 16.18
N GLY A 359 14.52 7.55 16.99
CA GLY A 359 14.86 7.60 18.42
C GLY A 359 13.81 6.83 19.21
N SER A 360 13.25 7.42 20.28
CA SER A 360 12.19 6.79 21.10
C SER A 360 10.82 6.68 20.40
N GLY A 361 10.79 6.83 19.08
CA GLY A 361 9.58 6.85 18.27
C GLY A 361 9.10 5.45 17.88
N LYS A 362 7.88 5.39 17.38
CA LYS A 362 7.23 4.17 16.89
C LYS A 362 6.95 4.28 15.40
N VAL A 363 7.29 3.25 14.63
CA VAL A 363 6.85 3.07 13.23
C VAL A 363 6.06 1.77 13.16
N SER A 364 4.78 1.84 12.80
CA SER A 364 3.88 0.68 12.84
C SER A 364 3.03 0.48 11.59
N ARG A 365 2.57 -0.76 11.36
CA ARG A 365 1.52 -1.13 10.38
C ARG A 365 1.77 -0.59 8.96
N LEU A 366 3.00 -0.73 8.46
CA LEU A 366 3.43 -0.09 7.21
C LEU A 366 4.08 -1.09 6.25
N THR A 367 3.63 -1.14 4.99
CA THR A 367 4.39 -1.83 3.93
C THR A 367 5.28 -0.85 3.18
N VAL A 368 6.57 -1.14 3.04
CA VAL A 368 7.51 -0.33 2.25
C VAL A 368 8.17 -1.18 1.16
N GLN A 369 8.13 -0.69 -0.08
CA GLN A 369 8.82 -1.28 -1.23
C GLN A 369 9.87 -0.32 -1.78
N GLY A 370 11.13 -0.75 -1.83
CA GLY A 370 12.21 0.13 -2.26
C GLY A 370 13.53 -0.53 -2.69
N SER A 371 14.40 0.31 -3.26
CA SER A 371 15.78 0.00 -3.59
C SER A 371 16.70 0.98 -2.85
N VAL A 372 17.44 0.49 -1.85
CA VAL A 372 18.33 1.30 -1.01
C VAL A 372 19.76 0.83 -1.13
N ARG A 373 20.66 1.68 -1.64
CA ARG A 373 22.12 1.45 -1.69
C ARG A 373 22.87 2.54 -0.93
N SER A 374 23.81 2.13 -0.08
CA SER A 374 24.72 3.00 0.65
C SER A 374 26.18 2.60 0.42
N ALA A 375 27.04 3.54 0.04
CA ALA A 375 28.46 3.29 -0.25
C ALA A 375 29.41 3.39 0.96
N GLY A 376 28.93 3.73 2.16
CA GLY A 376 29.82 3.92 3.32
C GLY A 376 29.16 3.91 4.69
N GLY A 377 27.90 3.52 4.77
CA GLY A 377 27.15 3.38 6.01
C GLY A 377 25.93 2.49 5.83
N CYS A 378 25.06 2.43 6.83
CA CYS A 378 24.03 1.42 6.88
C CYS A 378 22.88 1.66 5.88
N ALA A 379 22.37 0.58 5.29
CA ALA A 379 21.30 0.58 4.32
C ALA A 379 20.11 -0.24 4.84
N ALA A 380 18.92 0.37 4.90
CA ALA A 380 17.70 -0.27 5.35
C ALA A 380 16.49 0.18 4.53
N ILE A 381 15.38 -0.56 4.60
CA ILE A 381 14.12 -0.11 3.99
C ILE A 381 13.32 0.79 4.94
N ILE A 382 13.07 0.35 6.17
CA ILE A 382 12.27 1.11 7.15
C ILE A 382 13.15 2.17 7.83
N ALA A 383 14.14 1.76 8.62
CA ALA A 383 14.93 2.66 9.46
C ALA A 383 16.43 2.40 9.34
N GLY A 384 17.18 3.43 8.94
CA GLY A 384 18.65 3.35 8.87
C GLY A 384 19.32 3.12 10.24
N ARG A 385 18.67 3.52 11.34
CA ARG A 385 19.06 3.26 12.74
C ARG A 385 17.85 3.35 13.67
N LEU A 386 17.85 2.50 14.70
CA LEU A 386 16.88 2.49 15.80
C LEU A 386 17.59 2.74 17.14
N VAL A 387 17.06 3.65 17.97
CA VAL A 387 17.64 4.02 19.28
C VAL A 387 16.51 4.15 20.30
N GLU A 388 16.24 3.09 21.07
CA GLU A 388 15.16 3.04 22.08
C GLU A 388 13.74 3.14 21.47
N GLY A 389 13.62 2.95 20.16
CA GLY A 389 12.37 3.03 19.41
C GLY A 389 11.75 1.67 19.10
N THR A 390 10.53 1.73 18.56
CA THR A 390 9.74 0.55 18.18
C THR A 390 9.49 0.50 16.68
N ILE A 391 9.70 -0.65 16.06
CA ILE A 391 9.21 -0.96 14.71
C ILE A 391 8.30 -2.18 14.80
N GLU A 392 7.04 -2.07 14.40
CA GLU A 392 6.10 -3.20 14.52
C GLU A 392 5.13 -3.36 13.34
N TYR A 393 4.72 -4.59 13.06
CA TYR A 393 3.76 -4.90 11.97
C TYR A 393 4.16 -4.29 10.60
N CYS A 394 5.46 -4.17 10.34
CA CYS A 394 6.00 -3.56 9.13
C CYS A 394 6.47 -4.64 8.13
N VAL A 395 6.18 -4.43 6.85
CA VAL A 395 6.58 -5.34 5.76
C VAL A 395 7.53 -4.62 4.82
N ALA A 396 8.74 -5.14 4.62
CA ALA A 396 9.73 -4.58 3.71
C ALA A 396 9.89 -5.44 2.45
N SER A 397 10.05 -4.82 1.28
CA SER A 397 10.25 -5.54 0.01
C SER A 397 11.13 -4.76 -0.98
N GLY A 398 11.76 -5.46 -1.91
CA GLY A 398 12.68 -4.87 -2.89
C GLY A 398 14.14 -5.29 -2.64
N ASN A 399 15.06 -4.33 -2.61
CA ASN A 399 16.50 -4.62 -2.61
C ASN A 399 17.33 -3.64 -1.75
N VAL A 400 18.19 -4.16 -0.89
CA VAL A 400 19.06 -3.39 0.02
C VAL A 400 20.52 -3.75 -0.22
N ILE A 401 21.38 -2.75 -0.42
CA ILE A 401 22.83 -2.96 -0.58
C ILE A 401 23.64 -2.03 0.33
N GLY A 402 24.16 -2.59 1.42
CA GLY A 402 25.15 -1.95 2.30
C GLY A 402 26.57 -2.14 1.75
N ALA A 403 26.96 -1.35 0.76
CA ALA A 403 28.25 -1.50 0.08
C ALA A 403 29.48 -0.97 0.87
N GLY A 404 29.25 -0.47 2.08
CA GLY A 404 30.30 -0.01 2.99
C GLY A 404 29.82 0.06 4.45
N GLY A 405 28.84 -0.78 4.81
CA GLY A 405 28.17 -0.74 6.10
C GLY A 405 27.03 -1.76 6.15
N ASP A 406 26.33 -1.77 7.28
CA ASP A 406 25.45 -2.86 7.67
C ASP A 406 24.08 -2.81 6.94
N ALA A 407 23.38 -3.94 6.81
CA ALA A 407 22.11 -4.00 6.06
C ALA A 407 20.99 -4.82 6.72
N GLY A 408 19.74 -4.38 6.54
CA GLY A 408 18.51 -5.04 7.04
C GLY A 408 17.21 -4.29 6.67
N ILE A 409 16.08 -4.55 7.35
CA ILE A 409 14.88 -3.67 7.25
C ILE A 409 14.96 -2.52 8.27
N ALA A 410 15.59 -2.80 9.40
CA ALA A 410 16.34 -1.85 10.21
C ALA A 410 17.84 -2.13 10.03
N ALA A 411 18.70 -1.12 10.11
CA ALA A 411 20.15 -1.32 10.07
C ALA A 411 20.88 -0.51 11.14
N ASP A 412 22.21 -0.62 11.18
CA ASP A 412 23.05 -0.24 12.33
C ASP A 412 22.65 -1.03 13.60
N ARG A 413 23.09 -0.57 14.78
CA ARG A 413 22.79 -1.20 16.07
C ARG A 413 21.49 -0.65 16.67
N ALA A 414 20.45 -1.49 16.73
CA ALA A 414 19.28 -1.27 17.58
C ALA A 414 19.73 -1.40 19.04
N LYS A 415 19.64 -0.32 19.82
CA LYS A 415 20.16 -0.28 21.19
C LYS A 415 19.28 -1.03 22.20
N GLU A 416 19.80 -1.21 23.40
CA GLU A 416 19.02 -1.52 24.61
C GLU A 416 17.67 -0.76 24.64
N SER A 417 16.60 -1.41 25.09
CA SER A 417 15.21 -0.92 25.07
C SER A 417 14.58 -0.66 23.69
N SER A 418 15.27 -0.89 22.57
CA SER A 418 14.61 -0.91 21.25
C SER A 418 13.79 -2.19 21.08
N LEU A 419 12.68 -2.12 20.33
CA LEU A 419 11.81 -3.26 20.03
C LEU A 419 11.56 -3.36 18.52
N ILE A 420 11.73 -4.55 17.95
CA ILE A 420 11.26 -4.86 16.60
C ILE A 420 10.33 -6.06 16.68
N SER A 421 9.04 -5.91 16.36
CA SER A 421 8.06 -7.00 16.49
C SER A 421 7.16 -7.21 15.28
N HIS A 422 6.72 -8.45 15.03
CA HIS A 422 5.73 -8.76 13.99
C HIS A 422 6.09 -8.25 12.57
N CYS A 423 7.37 -8.05 12.29
CA CYS A 423 7.84 -7.50 11.03
C CYS A 423 8.23 -8.60 10.04
N VAL A 424 8.00 -8.35 8.75
CA VAL A 424 8.31 -9.30 7.67
C VAL A 424 9.28 -8.69 6.66
N ASN A 425 10.43 -9.33 6.45
CA ASN A 425 11.32 -8.99 5.35
C ASN A 425 11.10 -9.88 4.13
N ARG A 426 10.79 -9.26 2.98
CA ARG A 426 10.83 -9.86 1.63
C ARG A 426 11.88 -9.25 0.73
N ALA A 427 12.66 -8.29 1.21
CA ALA A 427 13.70 -7.66 0.42
C ALA A 427 14.93 -8.58 0.31
N THR A 428 15.57 -8.56 -0.86
CA THR A 428 16.92 -9.10 -1.00
C THR A 428 17.88 -8.16 -0.28
N ILE A 429 18.65 -8.66 0.67
CA ILE A 429 19.60 -7.88 1.46
C ILE A 429 21.02 -8.33 1.14
N SER A 430 21.88 -7.39 0.77
CA SER A 430 23.30 -7.62 0.52
C SER A 430 24.16 -6.66 1.34
N SER A 431 25.05 -7.17 2.17
CA SER A 431 26.08 -6.39 2.86
C SER A 431 27.46 -6.69 2.27
N GLU A 432 28.18 -5.67 1.84
CA GLU A 432 29.63 -5.72 1.62
C GLU A 432 30.39 -5.35 2.92
N GLY A 433 29.65 -5.10 4.02
CA GLY A 433 30.15 -4.84 5.36
C GLY A 433 30.14 -6.07 6.29
N ILE A 434 30.38 -5.82 7.58
CA ILE A 434 30.63 -6.88 8.57
C ILE A 434 29.35 -7.58 9.03
N TYR A 435 28.19 -6.91 9.00
CA TYR A 435 26.93 -7.46 9.51
C TYR A 435 25.82 -7.39 8.46
N ALA A 436 25.03 -8.46 8.38
CA ALA A 436 23.83 -8.55 7.56
C ALA A 436 22.73 -9.31 8.31
N GLY A 437 21.59 -8.67 8.53
CA GLY A 437 20.44 -9.29 9.18
C GLY A 437 19.18 -9.08 8.36
N GLY A 438 18.37 -10.13 8.16
CA GLY A 438 17.11 -10.00 7.42
C GLY A 438 16.13 -9.02 8.06
N ILE A 439 16.14 -8.89 9.40
CA ILE A 439 15.34 -7.90 10.14
C ILE A 439 16.19 -6.71 10.57
N VAL A 440 17.23 -6.95 11.36
CA VAL A 440 18.10 -5.91 11.92
C VAL A 440 19.56 -6.33 11.80
N SER A 441 20.49 -5.44 11.44
CA SER A 441 21.89 -5.89 11.29
C SER A 441 22.57 -6.28 12.62
N VAL A 442 22.34 -5.50 13.69
CA VAL A 442 22.89 -5.75 15.03
C VAL A 442 21.83 -5.36 16.06
N SER A 443 21.54 -6.23 17.04
CA SER A 443 20.56 -5.93 18.10
C SER A 443 21.13 -6.06 19.51
N GLN A 444 20.88 -5.01 20.30
CA GLN A 444 20.94 -4.99 21.77
C GLN A 444 19.53 -4.87 22.39
N GLY A 445 18.51 -4.71 21.54
CA GLY A 445 17.09 -4.73 21.90
C GLY A 445 16.42 -6.05 21.54
N ASP A 446 15.11 -6.13 21.77
CA ASP A 446 14.33 -7.35 21.57
C ASP A 446 13.75 -7.45 20.15
N VAL A 447 13.80 -8.64 19.57
CA VAL A 447 13.22 -8.97 18.25
C VAL A 447 12.20 -10.09 18.39
N LEU A 448 10.92 -9.79 18.20
CA LEU A 448 9.80 -10.67 18.59
C LEU A 448 8.89 -11.01 17.39
N THR A 449 8.59 -12.28 17.16
CA THR A 449 7.58 -12.71 16.16
C THR A 449 7.87 -12.20 14.73
N CYS A 450 9.14 -11.98 14.38
CA CYS A 450 9.56 -11.47 13.07
C CYS A 450 9.88 -12.59 12.07
N VAL A 451 9.68 -12.33 10.78
CA VAL A 451 9.82 -13.31 9.70
C VAL A 451 10.73 -12.79 8.60
N ASN A 452 11.72 -13.59 8.19
CA ASN A 452 12.53 -13.32 7.01
C ASN A 452 12.22 -14.31 5.87
N GLU A 453 11.71 -13.78 4.77
CA GLU A 453 11.43 -14.49 3.51
C GLU A 453 12.44 -14.13 2.41
N GLY A 454 13.03 -12.93 2.49
CA GLY A 454 14.04 -12.44 1.55
C GLY A 454 15.42 -13.09 1.74
N SER A 455 16.17 -13.29 0.66
CA SER A 455 17.54 -13.78 0.74
C SER A 455 18.48 -12.72 1.35
N VAL A 456 19.35 -13.16 2.27
CA VAL A 456 20.32 -12.32 2.96
C VAL A 456 21.73 -12.81 2.64
N SER A 457 22.54 -11.96 2.02
CA SER A 457 23.96 -12.22 1.79
C SER A 457 24.83 -11.17 2.46
N GLY A 458 25.95 -11.58 3.04
CA GLY A 458 26.93 -10.67 3.63
C GLY A 458 28.36 -11.13 3.37
N ASP A 459 29.34 -10.24 3.55
CA ASP A 459 30.73 -10.67 3.68
C ASP A 459 30.89 -11.47 4.98
N SER A 460 30.48 -10.86 6.10
CA SER A 460 30.55 -11.44 7.44
C SER A 460 29.21 -11.45 8.20
N TYR A 461 29.18 -12.21 9.30
CA TYR A 461 28.09 -12.35 10.29
C TYR A 461 26.68 -12.14 9.72
N VAL A 462 26.22 -13.18 9.03
CA VAL A 462 24.97 -13.15 8.25
C VAL A 462 23.89 -13.95 8.97
N GLY A 463 22.77 -13.31 9.30
CA GLY A 463 21.63 -13.97 9.93
C GLY A 463 20.30 -13.68 9.23
N GLY A 464 19.38 -14.66 9.26
CA GLY A 464 18.03 -14.45 8.76
C GLY A 464 17.25 -13.40 9.56
N ILE A 465 17.50 -13.26 10.86
CA ILE A 465 16.88 -12.23 11.70
C ILE A 465 17.89 -11.14 12.04
N THR A 466 19.03 -11.49 12.63
CA THR A 466 20.10 -10.52 12.94
C THR A 466 21.49 -11.00 12.56
N GLY A 467 22.33 -10.08 12.09
CA GLY A 467 23.75 -10.39 11.85
C GLY A 467 24.47 -10.65 13.18
N ASP A 468 24.17 -9.85 14.19
CA ASP A 468 24.78 -9.90 15.53
C ASP A 468 23.73 -9.62 16.62
N LEU A 469 23.82 -10.34 17.75
CA LEU A 469 22.95 -10.21 18.91
C LEU A 469 23.81 -10.00 20.17
N GLU A 470 23.81 -8.79 20.69
CA GLU A 470 24.59 -8.36 21.85
C GLU A 470 23.68 -8.16 23.07
N GLY A 471 23.30 -9.24 23.75
CA GLY A 471 22.55 -9.18 25.01
C GLY A 471 21.04 -8.89 24.90
N GLY A 472 20.54 -8.55 23.71
CA GLY A 472 19.10 -8.54 23.41
C GLY A 472 18.51 -9.96 23.30
N ASN A 473 17.19 -10.06 23.11
CA ASN A 473 16.52 -11.36 22.94
C ASN A 473 15.86 -11.51 21.57
N ILE A 474 15.78 -12.75 21.07
CA ILE A 474 15.00 -13.10 19.87
C ILE A 474 13.99 -14.18 20.23
N PHE A 475 12.70 -13.88 20.11
CA PHE A 475 11.64 -14.83 20.42
C PHE A 475 10.68 -15.03 19.23
N ASN A 476 10.26 -16.27 19.02
CA ASN A 476 9.24 -16.66 18.03
C ASN A 476 9.54 -16.23 16.58
N CYS A 477 10.81 -15.96 16.25
CA CYS A 477 11.20 -15.48 14.93
C CYS A 477 11.52 -16.63 13.96
N SER A 478 11.31 -16.41 12.66
CA SER A 478 11.54 -17.45 11.65
C SER A 478 12.20 -16.97 10.36
N ASN A 479 12.96 -17.86 9.73
CA ASN A 479 13.61 -17.65 8.45
C ASN A 479 13.20 -18.72 7.41
N SER A 480 12.87 -18.26 6.21
CA SER A 480 12.69 -19.06 5.00
C SER A 480 13.57 -18.58 3.84
N GLY A 481 14.12 -17.36 3.92
CA GLY A 481 15.08 -16.83 2.95
C GLY A 481 16.44 -17.56 2.98
N GLU A 482 17.13 -17.59 1.84
CA GLU A 482 18.49 -18.13 1.77
C GLU A 482 19.50 -17.19 2.46
N ILE A 483 20.38 -17.75 3.30
CA ILE A 483 21.41 -17.02 4.04
C ILE A 483 22.79 -17.40 3.51
N VAL A 484 23.60 -16.41 3.10
CA VAL A 484 24.91 -16.63 2.45
C VAL A 484 26.00 -15.74 3.05
N ALA A 485 26.97 -16.33 3.75
CA ALA A 485 28.26 -15.69 4.07
C ALA A 485 29.27 -15.91 2.94
N THR A 486 29.76 -14.81 2.36
CA THR A 486 30.57 -14.85 1.14
C THR A 486 32.08 -14.80 1.38
N SER A 487 32.54 -14.33 2.55
CA SER A 487 33.96 -14.25 2.86
C SER A 487 34.64 -15.62 2.95
N ASN A 488 35.93 -15.66 2.62
CA ASN A 488 36.78 -16.85 2.73
C ASN A 488 37.71 -16.79 3.97
N ASP A 489 37.63 -15.73 4.77
CA ASP A 489 38.48 -15.55 5.96
C ASP A 489 37.98 -16.39 7.15
N ALA A 490 38.91 -16.87 7.98
CA ALA A 490 38.74 -18.06 8.82
C ALA A 490 37.87 -17.92 10.09
N LYS A 491 37.11 -16.83 10.27
CA LYS A 491 36.31 -16.55 11.49
C LYS A 491 34.91 -16.02 11.19
N ILE A 492 34.35 -16.39 10.05
CA ILE A 492 33.25 -15.67 9.42
C ILE A 492 32.17 -16.63 8.94
N SER A 493 30.91 -16.34 9.30
CA SER A 493 29.87 -17.36 9.38
C SER A 493 28.47 -16.87 9.04
N ALA A 494 27.58 -17.82 8.75
CA ALA A 494 26.16 -17.61 8.49
C ALA A 494 25.29 -18.50 9.40
N GLY A 495 24.21 -17.93 9.94
CA GLY A 495 23.21 -18.66 10.73
C GLY A 495 21.79 -18.41 10.24
N GLY A 496 20.92 -19.42 10.33
CA GLY A 496 19.53 -19.30 9.86
C GLY A 496 18.71 -18.20 10.55
N ILE A 497 19.02 -17.89 11.82
CA ILE A 497 18.40 -16.81 12.61
C ILE A 497 19.45 -15.74 12.96
N VAL A 498 20.62 -16.14 13.46
CA VAL A 498 21.66 -15.22 13.96
C VAL A 498 23.04 -15.54 13.40
N GLY A 499 23.80 -14.52 12.99
CA GLY A 499 25.22 -14.67 12.64
C GLY A 499 26.08 -14.90 13.88
N ASP A 500 26.23 -13.87 14.72
CA ASP A 500 26.94 -13.92 16.00
C ASP A 500 25.98 -13.71 17.18
N HIS A 501 26.13 -14.49 18.25
CA HIS A 501 25.27 -14.41 19.44
C HIS A 501 26.16 -14.23 20.69
N ILE A 502 26.25 -12.99 21.14
CA ILE A 502 27.07 -12.52 22.26
C ILE A 502 26.11 -12.20 23.42
N SER A 503 25.85 -13.21 24.27
CA SER A 503 24.89 -13.15 25.38
C SER A 503 23.42 -12.84 25.00
N GLY A 504 22.49 -13.00 25.93
CA GLY A 504 21.04 -12.91 25.68
C GLY A 504 20.41 -14.26 25.34
N VAL A 505 19.14 -14.27 24.92
CA VAL A 505 18.37 -15.50 24.68
C VAL A 505 17.73 -15.51 23.29
N ILE A 506 17.89 -16.62 22.57
CA ILE A 506 17.09 -16.97 21.40
C ILE A 506 16.17 -18.13 21.79
N ALA A 507 14.85 -17.95 21.72
CA ALA A 507 13.90 -19.03 21.95
C ALA A 507 12.85 -19.15 20.85
N ASN A 508 12.45 -20.39 20.55
CA ASN A 508 11.46 -20.74 19.53
C ASN A 508 11.84 -20.24 18.11
N GLY A 509 13.15 -20.12 17.84
CA GLY A 509 13.70 -19.70 16.54
C GLY A 509 13.58 -20.81 15.50
N ARG A 510 13.11 -20.50 14.29
CA ARG A 510 12.87 -21.51 13.24
C ARG A 510 13.55 -21.17 11.92
N ASN A 511 14.37 -22.07 11.39
CA ASN A 511 14.91 -21.94 10.04
C ASN A 511 14.36 -23.00 9.08
N THR A 512 14.05 -22.58 7.86
CA THR A 512 13.68 -23.42 6.71
C THR A 512 14.47 -23.06 5.44
N GLY A 513 15.08 -21.87 5.38
CA GLY A 513 15.93 -21.44 4.28
C GLY A 513 17.30 -22.13 4.28
N ALA A 514 17.93 -22.22 3.11
CA ALA A 514 19.28 -22.76 3.01
C ALA A 514 20.29 -21.82 3.69
N VAL A 515 21.25 -22.36 4.43
CA VAL A 515 22.33 -21.60 5.07
C VAL A 515 23.67 -22.02 4.47
N ARG A 516 24.43 -21.06 3.96
CA ARG A 516 25.67 -21.29 3.21
C ARG A 516 26.78 -20.36 3.71
N GLY A 517 27.98 -20.90 3.86
CA GLY A 517 29.18 -20.09 4.15
C GLY A 517 30.42 -20.67 3.46
N ASN A 518 31.26 -19.82 2.91
CA ASN A 518 32.51 -20.26 2.26
C ASN A 518 33.62 -20.64 3.27
N SER A 519 33.43 -20.34 4.56
CA SER A 519 34.41 -20.49 5.63
C SER A 519 33.86 -21.37 6.77
N GLN A 520 34.24 -21.03 8.01
CA GLN A 520 33.92 -21.78 9.22
C GLN A 520 32.52 -21.44 9.80
N GLY A 521 32.07 -22.21 10.79
CA GLY A 521 31.03 -21.80 11.74
C GLY A 521 29.61 -21.66 11.20
N VAL A 522 29.22 -22.41 10.16
CA VAL A 522 27.87 -22.27 9.56
C VAL A 522 26.84 -23.08 10.36
N GLY A 523 25.77 -22.44 10.82
CA GLY A 523 24.74 -23.06 11.66
C GLY A 523 23.31 -22.95 11.12
N GLY A 524 22.48 -23.98 11.32
CA GLY A 524 21.07 -23.93 10.92
C GLY A 524 20.23 -22.87 11.63
N ILE A 525 20.64 -22.40 12.82
CA ILE A 525 19.99 -21.33 13.59
C ILE A 525 21.01 -20.24 13.95
N ALA A 526 22.12 -20.60 14.58
CA ALA A 526 23.15 -19.68 15.03
C ALA A 526 24.51 -20.07 14.47
N ALA A 527 25.26 -19.12 13.92
CA ALA A 527 26.60 -19.42 13.43
C ALA A 527 27.58 -19.56 14.60
N TYR A 528 27.62 -18.56 15.49
CA TYR A 528 28.38 -18.57 16.73
C TYR A 528 27.48 -18.35 17.96
N LEU A 529 27.87 -18.94 19.11
CA LEU A 529 27.32 -18.62 20.43
C LEU A 529 28.47 -18.40 21.42
N TYR A 530 28.45 -17.25 22.10
CA TYR A 530 29.52 -16.76 22.97
C TYR A 530 29.00 -16.09 24.26
N PHE A 531 29.90 -15.98 25.25
CA PHE A 531 29.74 -15.12 26.44
C PHE A 531 28.40 -15.27 27.18
N GLY A 532 27.90 -16.49 27.31
CA GLY A 532 26.64 -16.77 28.03
C GLY A 532 25.38 -16.72 27.17
N ALA A 533 25.52 -16.76 25.84
CA ALA A 533 24.44 -16.93 24.88
C ALA A 533 23.64 -18.21 25.12
N LYS A 534 22.32 -18.13 24.94
CA LYS A 534 21.37 -19.20 25.22
C LYS A 534 20.41 -19.41 24.07
N LEU A 535 20.31 -20.64 23.58
CA LEU A 535 19.51 -21.01 22.42
C LEU A 535 18.59 -22.18 22.77
N TRP A 536 17.27 -21.92 22.78
CA TRP A 536 16.26 -22.83 23.32
C TRP A 536 15.12 -23.10 22.32
N ASN A 537 14.58 -24.32 22.31
CA ASN A 537 13.38 -24.68 21.53
C ASN A 537 13.48 -24.38 20.02
N CYS A 538 14.69 -24.33 19.46
CA CYS A 538 14.91 -23.89 18.08
C CYS A 538 14.90 -25.06 17.09
N VAL A 539 14.36 -24.84 15.88
CA VAL A 539 14.15 -25.90 14.88
C VAL A 539 14.72 -25.50 13.53
N ASN A 540 15.69 -26.26 13.04
CA ASN A 540 16.17 -26.15 11.66
C ASN A 540 15.56 -27.24 10.76
N ARG A 541 15.07 -26.85 9.59
CA ARG A 541 14.70 -27.73 8.46
C ARG A 541 15.48 -27.38 7.18
N GLY A 542 16.18 -26.24 7.15
CA GLY A 542 16.93 -25.79 5.99
C GLY A 542 18.26 -26.54 5.84
N PRO A 543 18.73 -26.81 4.60
CA PRO A 543 20.04 -27.41 4.40
C PRO A 543 21.16 -26.43 4.79
N VAL A 544 22.14 -26.92 5.55
CA VAL A 544 23.28 -26.16 6.07
C VAL A 544 24.56 -26.65 5.38
N SER A 545 25.37 -25.74 4.84
CA SER A 545 26.61 -26.14 4.15
C SER A 545 27.74 -25.12 4.26
N GLY A 546 28.98 -25.61 4.33
CA GLY A 546 30.17 -24.76 4.31
C GLY A 546 31.50 -25.52 4.34
N ALA A 547 32.58 -24.89 4.83
CA ALA A 547 33.91 -25.49 4.81
C ALA A 547 34.25 -26.32 6.06
N ALA A 548 34.05 -25.78 7.27
CA ALA A 548 34.30 -26.49 8.54
C ALA A 548 33.46 -25.92 9.70
N TYR A 549 33.34 -26.67 10.79
CA TYR A 549 32.47 -26.34 11.94
C TYR A 549 31.04 -26.04 11.49
N ILE A 550 30.44 -27.00 10.78
CA ILE A 550 29.09 -26.89 10.23
C ILE A 550 28.11 -27.64 11.16
N GLY A 551 27.09 -26.95 11.67
CA GLY A 551 26.12 -27.54 12.59
C GLY A 551 24.68 -27.41 12.11
N GLY A 552 23.89 -28.45 12.35
CA GLY A 552 22.45 -28.43 12.07
C GLY A 552 21.67 -27.36 12.84
N ILE A 553 22.18 -26.89 13.97
CA ILE A 553 21.63 -25.78 14.77
C ILE A 553 22.70 -24.71 14.99
N ALA A 554 23.85 -25.09 15.54
CA ALA A 554 24.93 -24.18 15.93
C ALA A 554 26.23 -24.49 15.18
N GLY A 555 26.82 -23.52 14.48
CA GLY A 555 28.13 -23.72 13.84
C GLY A 555 29.23 -23.97 14.87
N TYR A 556 29.32 -23.09 15.86
CA TYR A 556 30.27 -23.12 16.96
C TYR A 556 29.57 -22.72 18.26
N LEU A 557 29.90 -23.39 19.35
CA LEU A 557 29.46 -23.05 20.70
C LEU A 557 30.70 -23.04 21.61
N GLU A 558 30.99 -21.89 22.22
CA GLU A 558 32.16 -21.72 23.11
C GLU A 558 31.71 -21.16 24.46
N ALA A 559 32.32 -21.65 25.55
CA ALA A 559 32.18 -21.07 26.88
C ALA A 559 33.46 -20.34 27.30
N ASP A 560 33.29 -19.17 27.91
CA ASP A 560 34.38 -18.39 28.51
C ASP A 560 34.37 -18.57 30.04
N LEU A 561 35.49 -18.23 30.69
CA LEU A 561 35.81 -18.50 32.10
C LEU A 561 34.82 -17.94 33.13
N ASP A 562 33.86 -17.10 32.72
CA ASP A 562 32.87 -16.45 33.58
C ASP A 562 31.39 -16.76 33.19
N TYR A 563 31.12 -17.45 32.07
CA TYR A 563 29.75 -17.59 31.52
C TYR A 563 29.43 -18.98 30.93
N VAL A 564 28.21 -19.49 31.20
CA VAL A 564 27.69 -20.73 30.61
C VAL A 564 26.94 -20.44 29.31
N THR A 565 27.49 -20.89 28.18
CA THR A 565 26.84 -20.85 26.86
C THR A 565 26.04 -22.15 26.66
N GLN A 566 24.78 -22.05 26.20
CA GLN A 566 23.85 -23.20 26.20
C GLN A 566 23.02 -23.35 24.92
N MET A 567 22.89 -24.58 24.44
CA MET A 567 21.90 -25.02 23.45
C MET A 567 21.02 -26.12 24.05
N VAL A 568 19.71 -25.90 24.15
CA VAL A 568 18.77 -26.83 24.82
C VAL A 568 17.50 -27.03 24.00
N ASN A 569 16.98 -28.26 23.95
CA ASN A 569 15.70 -28.59 23.30
C ASN A 569 15.61 -28.17 21.82
N CYS A 570 16.68 -28.38 21.06
CA CYS A 570 16.76 -27.96 19.66
C CYS A 570 16.71 -29.15 18.70
N VAL A 571 16.09 -28.96 17.53
CA VAL A 571 15.81 -30.05 16.58
C VAL A 571 16.33 -29.73 15.18
N ASN A 572 17.29 -30.51 14.68
CA ASN A 572 17.73 -30.43 13.29
C ASN A 572 17.10 -31.52 12.40
N LEU A 573 16.42 -31.07 11.36
CA LEU A 573 15.83 -31.89 10.30
C LEU A 573 16.41 -31.54 8.91
N GLY A 574 17.33 -30.56 8.83
CA GLY A 574 17.96 -30.10 7.61
C GLY A 574 19.33 -30.74 7.36
N ALA A 575 19.62 -31.10 6.11
CA ALA A 575 20.88 -31.76 5.75
C ALA A 575 22.11 -30.89 6.05
N VAL A 576 23.17 -31.49 6.60
CA VAL A 576 24.39 -30.80 7.01
C VAL A 576 25.56 -31.29 6.16
N THR A 577 26.21 -30.39 5.42
CA THR A 577 27.28 -30.74 4.47
C THR A 577 28.53 -29.90 4.66
N ALA A 578 29.61 -30.50 5.17
CA ALA A 578 30.95 -29.94 5.08
C ALA A 578 31.62 -30.31 3.75
N SER A 579 32.24 -29.32 3.12
CA SER A 579 33.08 -29.49 1.94
C SER A 579 34.54 -29.78 2.31
N GLY A 580 35.32 -30.34 1.39
CA GLY A 580 36.77 -30.57 1.58
C GLY A 580 37.16 -31.57 2.68
N GLY A 581 36.21 -32.19 3.38
CA GLY A 581 36.46 -33.05 4.54
C GLY A 581 36.56 -32.30 5.88
N GLY A 582 36.01 -31.08 5.97
CA GLY A 582 35.94 -30.34 7.22
C GLY A 582 34.97 -30.91 8.25
N VAL A 583 35.00 -30.35 9.46
CA VAL A 583 34.20 -30.79 10.61
C VAL A 583 32.72 -30.43 10.42
N ALA A 584 31.83 -31.37 10.70
CA ALA A 584 30.39 -31.14 10.77
C ALA A 584 29.72 -32.03 11.82
N GLY A 585 28.68 -31.51 12.48
CA GLY A 585 27.82 -32.25 13.40
C GLY A 585 26.34 -32.01 13.09
N ALA A 586 25.51 -33.01 13.36
CA ALA A 586 24.08 -32.97 13.08
C ALA A 586 23.33 -31.92 13.94
N LEU A 587 23.92 -31.49 15.07
CA LEU A 587 23.45 -30.40 15.93
C LEU A 587 24.47 -29.26 16.00
N CYS A 588 25.69 -29.56 16.42
CA CYS A 588 26.75 -28.56 16.65
C CYS A 588 28.00 -28.89 15.83
N GLY A 589 28.58 -27.91 15.13
CA GLY A 589 29.84 -28.10 14.39
C GLY A 589 31.02 -28.29 15.34
N GLU A 590 31.25 -27.30 16.21
CA GLU A 590 32.19 -27.32 17.32
C GLU A 590 31.46 -27.06 18.65
N ASN A 591 31.85 -27.76 19.73
CA ASN A 591 31.40 -27.49 21.11
C ASN A 591 32.62 -27.39 22.03
N GLU A 592 33.21 -26.20 22.17
CA GLU A 592 34.48 -25.97 22.86
C GLU A 592 34.28 -25.48 24.31
N ASP A 593 34.82 -26.24 25.26
CA ASP A 593 34.86 -25.87 26.66
C ASP A 593 36.13 -25.07 26.97
N GLY A 594 35.97 -23.82 27.43
CA GLY A 594 37.07 -22.87 27.71
C GLY A 594 38.05 -23.27 28.84
N GLY A 595 37.93 -24.49 29.37
CA GLY A 595 38.91 -25.10 30.27
C GLY A 595 38.87 -24.62 31.72
N GLY A 596 37.80 -23.94 32.15
CA GLY A 596 37.58 -23.52 33.53
C GLY A 596 36.74 -24.53 34.31
N GLU A 597 37.12 -24.86 35.55
CA GLU A 597 36.41 -25.84 36.42
C GLU A 597 34.97 -25.42 36.87
N LYS A 598 34.35 -24.40 36.26
CA LYS A 598 33.16 -23.73 36.81
C LYS A 598 32.03 -23.42 35.82
N TYR A 599 32.32 -23.24 34.54
CA TYR A 599 31.33 -22.91 33.51
C TYR A 599 31.70 -23.62 32.22
N SER A 600 30.71 -24.21 31.54
CA SER A 600 30.94 -25.06 30.38
C SER A 600 30.08 -24.72 29.17
N ALA A 601 30.53 -25.21 28.02
CA ALA A 601 29.82 -25.17 26.74
C ALA A 601 28.85 -26.35 26.66
N VAL A 602 27.54 -26.09 26.70
CA VAL A 602 26.54 -27.10 27.07
C VAL A 602 25.51 -27.32 25.94
N VAL A 603 25.41 -28.56 25.45
CA VAL A 603 24.37 -29.00 24.51
C VAL A 603 23.48 -30.07 25.16
N LYS A 604 22.19 -29.78 25.37
CA LYS A 604 21.26 -30.69 26.07
C LYS A 604 19.95 -30.95 25.35
N GLN A 605 19.36 -32.12 25.60
CA GLN A 605 17.99 -32.48 25.20
C GLN A 605 17.69 -32.19 23.72
N SER A 606 18.65 -32.39 22.83
CA SER A 606 18.57 -31.93 21.44
C SER A 606 18.67 -33.09 20.46
N TYR A 607 17.97 -32.96 19.33
CA TYR A 607 17.58 -34.09 18.48
C TYR A 607 17.89 -33.83 17.00
N TRP A 608 18.28 -34.87 16.26
CA TRP A 608 18.44 -34.76 14.81
C TRP A 608 17.80 -35.95 14.08
N LEU A 609 17.50 -35.80 12.80
CA LEU A 609 17.02 -36.89 11.95
C LEU A 609 18.17 -37.86 11.61
N ASP A 610 18.08 -39.12 12.02
CA ASP A 610 19.14 -40.13 11.83
C ASP A 610 18.67 -41.27 10.92
N ASP A 611 18.16 -40.91 9.74
CA ASP A 611 17.76 -41.84 8.67
C ASP A 611 18.77 -41.87 7.49
N GLY A 612 19.88 -41.13 7.62
CA GLY A 612 20.90 -40.93 6.59
C GLY A 612 20.70 -39.71 5.69
N SER A 613 19.55 -39.02 5.75
CA SER A 613 19.30 -37.81 4.95
C SER A 613 20.13 -36.59 5.39
N ILE A 614 20.56 -36.56 6.66
CA ILE A 614 21.33 -35.43 7.23
C ILE A 614 22.78 -35.40 6.74
N GLY A 615 23.31 -36.49 6.19
CA GLY A 615 24.68 -36.57 5.64
C GLY A 615 25.80 -36.75 6.68
N VAL A 616 25.52 -36.48 7.96
CA VAL A 616 26.40 -36.73 9.11
C VAL A 616 25.62 -37.42 10.24
N SER A 617 26.29 -38.30 11.00
CA SER A 617 25.66 -39.12 12.06
C SER A 617 26.02 -38.70 13.49
N ASN A 618 27.06 -37.88 13.67
CA ASN A 618 27.49 -37.43 14.99
C ASN A 618 26.74 -36.16 15.37
N ALA A 619 26.19 -36.10 16.59
CA ALA A 619 25.52 -34.90 17.12
C ALA A 619 26.44 -33.66 17.11
N ILE A 620 27.67 -33.84 17.61
CA ILE A 620 28.73 -32.84 17.70
C ILE A 620 29.84 -33.23 16.72
N GLY A 621 30.34 -32.30 15.93
CA GLY A 621 31.42 -32.55 14.97
C GLY A 621 32.79 -32.72 15.63
N HIS A 622 33.16 -31.77 16.49
CA HIS A 622 34.38 -31.77 17.30
C HIS A 622 34.18 -30.92 18.57
N GLY A 623 35.08 -31.03 19.54
CA GLY A 623 35.04 -30.29 20.81
C GLY A 623 34.98 -31.19 22.05
N ASN A 624 35.03 -30.55 23.22
CA ASN A 624 35.09 -31.16 24.55
C ASN A 624 34.01 -30.69 25.53
N GLY A 625 33.09 -29.82 25.09
CA GLY A 625 31.97 -29.32 25.90
C GLY A 625 30.97 -30.40 26.30
N ASP A 626 30.23 -30.09 27.36
CA ASP A 626 29.24 -30.98 27.98
C ASP A 626 28.08 -31.29 27.03
N THR A 627 27.71 -32.57 26.97
CA THR A 627 26.55 -33.05 26.20
C THR A 627 25.66 -33.94 27.06
N ASP A 628 24.34 -33.76 27.00
CA ASP A 628 23.39 -34.51 27.82
C ASP A 628 22.07 -34.77 27.07
N TYR A 629 21.51 -35.99 27.15
CA TYR A 629 20.28 -36.39 26.43
C TYR A 629 20.23 -35.98 24.93
N LEU A 630 21.24 -36.35 24.14
CA LEU A 630 21.25 -36.13 22.68
C LEU A 630 20.86 -37.40 21.93
N PHE A 631 19.88 -37.32 21.03
CA PHE A 631 19.33 -38.50 20.34
C PHE A 631 19.12 -38.30 18.82
N GLY A 632 19.60 -39.26 18.05
CA GLY A 632 19.29 -39.41 16.63
C GLY A 632 17.96 -40.13 16.44
N LEU A 633 17.04 -39.50 15.72
CA LEU A 633 15.70 -40.00 15.43
C LEU A 633 15.73 -40.83 14.15
N SER A 634 15.88 -42.15 14.26
CA SER A 634 15.77 -43.02 13.09
C SER A 634 14.34 -43.07 12.54
N GLY A 635 14.20 -43.31 11.23
CA GLY A 635 12.88 -43.47 10.58
C GLY A 635 12.03 -44.66 11.08
N VAL A 636 12.55 -45.47 12.01
CA VAL A 636 11.84 -46.53 12.74
C VAL A 636 11.40 -46.07 14.14
N GLN A 637 12.25 -45.33 14.87
CA GLN A 637 11.88 -44.70 16.15
C GLN A 637 10.79 -43.64 15.96
N MET A 638 10.82 -42.92 14.84
CA MET A 638 9.74 -42.04 14.38
C MET A 638 8.39 -42.76 14.13
N LYS A 639 8.30 -44.10 14.24
CA LYS A 639 7.08 -44.86 13.93
C LYS A 639 6.61 -45.85 14.99
N ASN A 640 7.46 -46.24 15.95
CA ASN A 640 7.21 -47.41 16.81
C ASN A 640 7.42 -47.20 18.32
N GLU A 641 7.71 -45.98 18.79
CA GLU A 641 7.80 -45.65 20.23
C GLU A 641 6.76 -44.58 20.57
N GLU A 642 6.13 -44.63 21.76
CA GLU A 642 5.04 -43.72 22.16
C GLU A 642 5.47 -42.24 22.15
N GLU A 643 6.75 -41.97 22.45
CA GLU A 643 7.37 -40.63 22.39
C GLU A 643 7.80 -40.24 20.96
N GLY A 644 8.28 -41.19 20.15
CA GLY A 644 8.73 -40.91 18.78
C GLY A 644 7.59 -40.75 17.76
N GLY A 645 6.47 -41.46 17.96
CA GLY A 645 5.29 -41.38 17.10
C GLY A 645 4.47 -40.10 17.30
N SER A 646 4.39 -39.60 18.54
CA SER A 646 3.75 -38.31 18.85
C SER A 646 4.56 -37.13 18.30
N LEU A 647 5.89 -37.20 18.36
CA LEU A 647 6.79 -36.25 17.69
C LEU A 647 6.64 -36.31 16.15
N TYR A 648 6.50 -37.51 15.56
CA TYR A 648 6.36 -37.68 14.11
C TYR A 648 5.01 -37.21 13.53
N GLU A 649 3.89 -37.48 14.21
CA GLU A 649 2.56 -36.99 13.80
C GLU A 649 2.44 -35.46 14.02
N SER A 650 2.97 -34.91 15.12
CA SER A 650 3.04 -33.45 15.32
C SER A 650 4.01 -32.72 14.38
N ILE A 651 4.97 -33.42 13.78
CA ILE A 651 5.84 -32.90 12.70
C ILE A 651 5.10 -32.78 11.35
N ARG A 652 3.92 -33.43 11.20
CA ARG A 652 3.08 -33.45 9.98
C ARG A 652 1.83 -32.57 10.05
N GLY A 653 1.31 -32.29 11.25
CA GLY A 653 0.16 -31.40 11.48
C GLY A 653 0.55 -30.04 12.07
N THR A 654 -0.37 -29.09 12.02
CA THR A 654 -0.21 -27.66 12.36
C THR A 654 0.60 -27.33 13.63
N TYR A 655 1.41 -26.28 13.53
CA TYR A 655 2.51 -25.86 14.42
C TYR A 655 2.20 -25.71 15.93
N SER A 656 0.94 -25.56 16.36
CA SER A 656 0.61 -25.38 17.78
C SER A 656 0.96 -26.61 18.62
N MET A 657 0.75 -27.82 18.09
CA MET A 657 0.86 -29.06 18.86
C MET A 657 2.29 -29.37 19.35
N ILE A 658 3.33 -28.79 18.74
CA ILE A 658 4.71 -28.93 19.23
C ILE A 658 4.93 -28.04 20.47
N LEU A 659 4.42 -26.82 20.46
CA LEU A 659 4.38 -25.95 21.64
C LEU A 659 3.49 -26.56 22.73
N ASP A 660 2.31 -27.05 22.38
CA ASP A 660 1.40 -27.69 23.34
C ASP A 660 1.98 -28.99 23.91
N ALA A 661 2.71 -29.81 23.14
CA ALA A 661 3.36 -31.03 23.65
C ALA A 661 4.60 -30.74 24.50
N LEU A 662 5.44 -29.78 24.11
CA LEU A 662 6.58 -29.32 24.92
C LEU A 662 6.10 -28.67 26.22
N ASN A 663 5.02 -27.89 26.18
CA ASN A 663 4.37 -27.32 27.36
C ASN A 663 3.65 -28.38 28.20
N ALA A 664 3.02 -29.40 27.60
CA ALA A 664 2.35 -30.48 28.32
C ALA A 664 3.34 -31.36 29.09
N TYR A 665 4.54 -31.63 28.54
CA TYR A 665 5.58 -32.35 29.27
C TYR A 665 6.17 -31.53 30.43
N ALA A 666 6.11 -30.19 30.35
CA ALA A 666 6.42 -29.28 31.46
C ALA A 666 5.27 -29.13 32.47
N TYR A 667 4.03 -29.50 32.11
CA TYR A 667 2.82 -29.21 32.89
C TYR A 667 2.66 -30.08 34.16
N ASP A 668 3.30 -31.25 34.22
CA ASP A 668 3.21 -32.17 35.36
C ASP A 668 3.96 -31.68 36.63
N ASN A 669 4.68 -30.55 36.56
CA ASN A 669 5.44 -29.98 37.69
C ASN A 669 5.16 -28.47 37.94
N ARG A 670 3.94 -28.13 38.37
CA ARG A 670 3.53 -26.74 38.70
C ARG A 670 4.19 -26.19 39.99
N ALA A 671 4.63 -24.91 39.98
CA ALA A 671 4.25 -23.87 40.98
C ALA A 671 4.94 -22.47 40.81
N SER A 672 4.21 -21.48 40.26
CA SER A 672 4.15 -20.03 40.61
C SER A 672 5.38 -19.26 41.17
N PHE A 673 5.69 -18.05 40.64
CA PHE A 673 5.32 -16.74 41.25
C PHE A 673 5.87 -15.49 40.51
N GLY A 674 5.14 -14.36 40.60
CA GLY A 674 5.46 -13.11 39.90
C GLY A 674 6.28 -12.04 40.64
N GLN A 675 6.85 -11.14 39.84
CA GLN A 675 7.67 -9.94 40.08
C GLN A 675 7.73 -9.30 41.49
N ASN A 676 8.95 -9.16 42.05
CA ASN A 676 9.62 -7.86 42.28
C ASN A 676 11.06 -8.04 42.82
N ARG A 677 12.08 -7.99 41.94
CA ARG A 677 13.48 -7.52 42.16
C ARG A 677 14.45 -8.08 41.11
N LEU A 678 14.80 -7.27 40.12
CA LEU A 678 15.95 -7.46 39.21
C LEU A 678 17.32 -7.21 39.91
N GLN A 679 17.50 -7.71 41.15
CA GLN A 679 18.73 -7.54 41.94
C GLN A 679 19.12 -8.79 42.77
N GLY A 680 18.66 -9.98 42.35
CA GLY A 680 18.82 -11.23 43.10
C GLY A 680 19.35 -12.40 42.27
N TRP A 681 20.15 -12.16 41.22
CA TRP A 681 20.81 -13.25 40.49
C TRP A 681 21.92 -13.85 41.36
N ILE A 682 21.60 -14.87 42.15
CA ILE A 682 22.58 -15.78 42.73
C ILE A 682 22.43 -17.13 42.03
N LEU A 683 23.46 -17.47 41.25
CA LEU A 683 23.75 -18.83 40.82
C LEU A 683 23.71 -19.76 42.04
N ASN A 684 22.81 -20.74 42.03
CA ASN A 684 23.06 -22.01 42.68
C ASN A 684 23.23 -23.06 41.60
N SER A 685 24.34 -23.77 41.69
CA SER A 685 24.63 -24.99 40.93
C SER A 685 23.59 -26.08 41.20
N GLU A 686 23.54 -27.07 40.31
CA GLU A 686 22.66 -28.26 40.31
C GLU A 686 21.28 -28.02 39.65
N ASP A 687 21.25 -28.30 38.34
CA ASP A 687 20.12 -28.69 37.46
C ASP A 687 18.78 -27.94 37.56
N GLY A 688 18.45 -27.17 36.52
CA GLY A 688 17.08 -26.66 36.30
C GLY A 688 16.93 -25.74 35.08
N TYR A 689 15.77 -25.83 34.42
CA TYR A 689 15.36 -24.90 33.35
C TYR A 689 15.24 -23.45 33.85
N PRO A 690 15.31 -22.45 32.94
CA PRO A 690 14.81 -21.11 33.24
C PRO A 690 13.28 -21.16 33.34
N ASP A 691 12.73 -20.66 34.45
CA ASP A 691 11.30 -20.42 34.55
C ASP A 691 10.89 -19.23 33.68
N LEU A 692 9.98 -19.47 32.72
CA LEU A 692 9.46 -18.47 31.78
C LEU A 692 8.23 -17.73 32.32
N SER A 693 7.84 -17.91 33.58
CA SER A 693 6.65 -17.30 34.23
C SER A 693 6.65 -15.76 34.36
N GLY A 694 7.64 -15.05 33.80
CA GLY A 694 7.88 -13.62 34.02
C GLY A 694 7.30 -12.63 33.00
N LEU A 695 6.66 -13.09 31.91
CA LEU A 695 6.40 -12.26 30.72
C LEU A 695 5.01 -11.61 30.62
N GLU A 696 4.11 -11.77 31.59
CA GLU A 696 2.81 -11.07 31.58
C GLU A 696 2.53 -10.22 32.85
N ALA A 697 2.17 -8.96 32.57
CA ALA A 697 1.42 -7.97 33.36
C ALA A 697 1.85 -7.56 34.79
N GLN A 698 1.91 -6.23 34.97
CA GLN A 698 1.78 -5.52 36.24
C GLN A 698 0.40 -4.83 36.31
N LYS A 699 -0.27 -4.57 37.45
CA LYS A 699 -0.26 -5.00 38.88
C LYS A 699 -1.37 -4.17 39.56
N PRO A 700 -2.09 -4.59 40.64
CA PRO A 700 -1.48 -4.73 42.00
C PRO A 700 -2.22 -5.58 43.08
N GLY A 701 -1.51 -5.94 44.17
CA GLY A 701 -2.00 -5.74 45.56
C GLY A 701 -2.96 -6.74 46.27
N GLU A 702 -2.41 -7.46 47.26
CA GLU A 702 -3.02 -7.92 48.54
C GLU A 702 -4.15 -8.99 48.55
N GLU A 703 -4.28 -9.67 49.70
CA GLU A 703 -5.18 -10.81 49.94
C GLU A 703 -6.66 -10.43 49.76
N GLN A 704 -7.33 -10.89 48.69
CA GLN A 704 -8.73 -10.56 48.44
C GLN A 704 -9.56 -11.72 47.91
N SER A 705 -10.87 -11.59 48.11
CA SER A 705 -11.94 -12.48 47.68
C SER A 705 -11.81 -12.96 46.22
N HIS A 706 -12.30 -14.17 45.96
CA HIS A 706 -12.71 -14.52 44.60
C HIS A 706 -14.02 -13.78 44.33
N PHE A 707 -13.96 -12.77 43.47
CA PHE A 707 -15.07 -12.04 42.88
C PHE A 707 -14.69 -11.72 41.44
N SER A 708 -15.38 -12.30 40.46
CA SER A 708 -15.09 -12.17 39.03
C SER A 708 -16.34 -12.29 38.16
N LEU A 709 -16.30 -11.75 36.94
CA LEU A 709 -17.37 -11.82 35.94
C LEU A 709 -16.94 -12.66 34.73
N SER A 710 -17.88 -13.33 34.05
CA SER A 710 -17.62 -14.01 32.77
C SER A 710 -17.37 -13.05 31.60
N THR A 711 -17.77 -11.79 31.73
CA THR A 711 -17.50 -10.73 30.76
C THR A 711 -17.44 -9.35 31.44
N SER A 712 -16.69 -8.42 30.86
CA SER A 712 -16.66 -6.99 31.22
C SER A 712 -17.47 -6.11 30.24
N ARG A 713 -17.93 -6.66 29.10
CA ARG A 713 -18.60 -5.94 28.01
C ARG A 713 -19.75 -6.74 27.38
N VAL A 714 -20.81 -6.07 26.95
CA VAL A 714 -21.91 -6.63 26.15
C VAL A 714 -22.36 -5.61 25.10
N ASN A 715 -22.36 -6.01 23.83
CA ASN A 715 -22.81 -5.17 22.70
C ASN A 715 -24.19 -5.63 22.22
N LEU A 716 -25.13 -4.70 21.99
CA LEU A 716 -26.53 -4.99 21.68
C LEU A 716 -27.06 -4.18 20.47
N SER A 717 -28.00 -4.77 19.72
CA SER A 717 -28.70 -4.12 18.61
C SER A 717 -29.71 -3.04 19.07
N SER A 718 -30.02 -2.07 18.22
CA SER A 718 -30.98 -0.99 18.53
C SER A 718 -32.40 -1.51 18.79
N ALA A 719 -32.81 -2.60 18.16
CA ALA A 719 -34.12 -3.23 18.41
C ALA A 719 -34.27 -3.79 19.83
N GLY A 720 -33.16 -4.13 20.49
CA GLY A 720 -33.11 -4.84 21.76
C GLY A 720 -33.18 -6.36 21.57
N GLU A 721 -32.19 -7.07 22.11
CA GLU A 721 -32.06 -8.52 21.98
C GLU A 721 -33.06 -9.32 22.86
N SER A 722 -33.12 -10.63 22.59
CA SER A 722 -33.43 -11.63 23.62
C SER A 722 -32.44 -11.57 24.79
N GLU A 723 -32.77 -12.23 25.91
CA GLU A 723 -32.03 -12.10 27.17
C GLU A 723 -30.54 -12.47 27.03
N PHE A 724 -29.65 -11.61 27.55
CA PHE A 724 -28.21 -11.85 27.63
C PHE A 724 -27.79 -12.22 29.06
N LEU A 725 -26.66 -12.90 29.20
CA LEU A 725 -26.26 -13.55 30.46
C LEU A 725 -24.86 -13.10 30.91
N VAL A 726 -24.71 -12.88 32.22
CA VAL A 726 -23.43 -12.59 32.89
C VAL A 726 -23.28 -13.58 34.03
N GLU A 727 -22.19 -14.33 34.09
CA GLU A 727 -21.88 -15.19 35.22
C GLU A 727 -21.02 -14.42 36.21
N VAL A 728 -21.30 -14.61 37.49
CA VAL A 728 -20.55 -14.00 38.60
C VAL A 728 -20.04 -15.14 39.46
N THR A 729 -18.73 -15.30 39.54
CA THR A 729 -18.10 -16.23 40.49
C THR A 729 -17.75 -15.41 41.73
N SER A 730 -18.40 -15.70 42.86
CA SER A 730 -18.16 -14.99 44.12
C SER A 730 -18.06 -15.93 45.31
N SER A 731 -17.07 -15.66 46.16
CA SER A 731 -16.87 -16.31 47.46
C SER A 731 -17.61 -15.61 48.60
N THR A 732 -18.17 -14.42 48.36
CA THR A 732 -18.97 -13.64 49.33
C THR A 732 -20.25 -13.08 48.68
N PRO A 733 -21.25 -12.61 49.45
CA PRO A 733 -22.47 -12.00 48.90
C PRO A 733 -22.19 -10.69 48.15
N TYR A 734 -23.02 -10.35 47.16
CA TYR A 734 -22.91 -9.11 46.40
C TYR A 734 -24.29 -8.59 45.97
N ASP A 735 -24.38 -7.27 45.77
CA ASP A 735 -25.54 -6.57 45.21
C ASP A 735 -25.36 -6.34 43.69
N VAL A 736 -26.45 -6.11 42.97
CA VAL A 736 -26.45 -5.79 41.52
C VAL A 736 -27.25 -4.53 41.25
N GLU A 737 -26.63 -3.55 40.59
CA GLU A 737 -27.24 -2.32 40.10
C GLU A 737 -27.28 -2.34 38.56
N VAL A 738 -28.42 -1.95 37.98
CA VAL A 738 -28.64 -1.91 36.52
C VAL A 738 -29.09 -0.51 36.09
N PRO A 739 -28.70 -0.02 34.90
CA PRO A 739 -29.19 1.25 34.36
C PRO A 739 -30.66 1.11 33.92
N GLU A 740 -31.44 2.19 33.93
CA GLU A 740 -32.91 2.15 33.73
C GLU A 740 -33.40 1.50 32.42
N TRP A 741 -32.54 1.43 31.40
CA TRP A 741 -32.86 0.80 30.12
C TRP A 741 -32.49 -0.69 30.04
N ILE A 742 -31.95 -1.27 31.12
CA ILE A 742 -31.64 -2.70 31.26
C ILE A 742 -32.47 -3.28 32.41
N ILE A 743 -33.16 -4.37 32.12
CA ILE A 743 -34.02 -5.10 33.05
C ILE A 743 -33.33 -6.42 33.39
N GLN A 744 -33.01 -6.67 34.65
CA GLN A 744 -32.61 -8.02 35.08
C GLN A 744 -33.83 -8.93 35.09
N THR A 745 -33.81 -10.01 34.32
CA THR A 745 -34.97 -10.90 34.10
C THR A 745 -34.92 -12.17 34.95
N GLY A 746 -33.75 -12.58 35.44
CA GLY A 746 -33.63 -13.71 36.36
C GLY A 746 -32.22 -13.98 36.87
N THR A 747 -32.10 -14.99 37.75
CA THR A 747 -30.83 -15.55 38.23
C THR A 747 -30.91 -17.07 38.39
N ARG A 748 -29.78 -17.77 38.24
CA ARG A 748 -29.66 -19.22 38.48
C ARG A 748 -28.25 -19.56 38.99
N SER A 749 -28.14 -20.37 40.05
CA SER A 749 -26.86 -20.92 40.51
C SER A 749 -26.40 -22.08 39.63
N TYR A 750 -25.10 -22.19 39.35
CA TYR A 750 -24.54 -23.25 38.52
C TYR A 750 -24.42 -24.58 39.31
N GLU A 751 -25.00 -25.66 38.79
CA GLU A 751 -25.15 -26.92 39.55
C GLU A 751 -23.83 -27.67 39.81
N MET A 752 -22.75 -27.34 39.08
CA MET A 752 -21.42 -27.95 39.27
C MET A 752 -20.38 -27.03 39.94
N ASP A 753 -20.70 -25.76 40.18
CA ASP A 753 -19.87 -24.83 40.96
C ASP A 753 -20.77 -23.94 41.86
N PRO A 754 -20.79 -24.17 43.19
CA PRO A 754 -21.65 -23.43 44.11
C PRO A 754 -21.25 -21.96 44.29
N TYR A 755 -20.08 -21.54 43.78
CA TYR A 755 -19.63 -20.15 43.84
C TYR A 755 -20.04 -19.31 42.62
N THR A 756 -20.57 -19.93 41.56
CA THR A 756 -20.93 -19.24 40.31
C THR A 756 -22.45 -19.09 40.14
N THR A 757 -22.89 -17.85 39.94
CA THR A 757 -24.30 -17.49 39.70
C THR A 757 -24.45 -16.80 38.35
N GLN A 758 -25.38 -17.31 37.53
CA GLN A 758 -25.76 -16.74 36.24
C GLN A 758 -26.85 -15.67 36.45
N HIS A 759 -26.64 -14.48 35.90
CA HIS A 759 -27.60 -13.37 35.88
C HIS A 759 -28.08 -13.13 34.44
N MET A 760 -29.40 -13.08 34.23
CA MET A 760 -30.01 -12.81 32.93
C MET A 760 -30.56 -11.37 32.89
N PHE A 761 -30.33 -10.68 31.78
CA PHE A 761 -30.67 -9.29 31.56
C PHE A 761 -31.27 -9.06 30.18
N LYS A 762 -32.05 -7.99 30.01
CA LYS A 762 -32.65 -7.58 28.74
C LYS A 762 -32.61 -6.06 28.59
N ALA A 763 -32.17 -5.57 27.43
CA ALA A 763 -32.24 -4.15 27.11
C ALA A 763 -33.60 -3.77 26.49
N LEU A 764 -34.04 -2.54 26.72
CA LEU A 764 -35.10 -1.89 25.94
C LEU A 764 -34.58 -1.54 24.53
N ALA A 765 -35.46 -1.16 23.61
CA ALA A 765 -35.06 -0.64 22.29
C ALA A 765 -34.39 0.74 22.42
N ASN A 766 -33.44 1.04 21.53
CA ASN A 766 -32.78 2.33 21.38
C ASN A 766 -33.25 3.01 20.08
N ASN A 767 -34.15 3.98 20.22
CA ASN A 767 -34.77 4.69 19.08
C ASN A 767 -34.07 6.01 18.73
N ASP A 768 -33.05 6.38 19.50
CA ASP A 768 -32.27 7.61 19.32
C ASP A 768 -31.31 7.52 18.11
N GLU A 769 -30.65 8.63 17.80
CA GLU A 769 -29.69 8.77 16.68
C GLU A 769 -28.23 8.56 17.12
N SER A 770 -27.99 8.19 18.38
CA SER A 770 -26.65 7.94 18.93
C SER A 770 -26.61 6.67 19.78
N TYR A 771 -25.43 6.04 19.84
CA TYR A 771 -25.24 4.85 20.68
C TYR A 771 -25.47 5.22 22.15
N ARG A 772 -26.08 4.32 22.91
CA ARG A 772 -26.21 4.48 24.36
C ARG A 772 -25.39 3.45 25.11
N GLN A 773 -24.82 3.87 26.24
CA GLN A 773 -23.95 3.06 27.06
C GLN A 773 -24.43 3.09 28.51
N GLY A 774 -24.31 1.96 29.19
CA GLY A 774 -24.76 1.75 30.56
C GLY A 774 -23.85 0.77 31.26
N LYS A 775 -23.94 0.71 32.60
CA LYS A 775 -23.08 -0.10 33.45
C LYS A 775 -23.93 -0.95 34.37
N ILE A 776 -23.83 -2.27 34.24
CA ILE A 776 -24.33 -3.19 35.27
C ILE A 776 -23.21 -3.32 36.30
N VAL A 777 -23.46 -2.93 37.54
CA VAL A 777 -22.46 -2.90 38.61
C VAL A 777 -22.78 -3.98 39.64
N PHE A 778 -21.82 -4.87 39.86
CA PHE A 778 -21.86 -5.91 40.87
C PHE A 778 -20.99 -5.46 42.05
N ARG A 779 -21.56 -5.29 43.25
CA ARG A 779 -20.86 -4.75 44.43
C ARG A 779 -20.77 -5.78 45.55
N GLU A 780 -19.55 -6.14 45.93
CA GLU A 780 -19.26 -7.14 46.96
C GLU A 780 -19.57 -6.63 48.40
N GLN A 781 -20.13 -7.50 49.24
CA GLN A 781 -20.49 -7.20 50.63
C GLN A 781 -19.49 -7.79 51.65
N GLY A 782 -19.19 -7.02 52.70
CA GLY A 782 -18.61 -7.57 53.96
C GLY A 782 -17.11 -7.34 54.22
N LEU A 783 -16.40 -6.55 53.41
CA LEU A 783 -14.94 -6.36 53.47
C LEU A 783 -14.39 -5.53 54.67
N GLY A 784 -15.23 -5.11 55.62
CA GLY A 784 -14.79 -4.44 56.86
C GLY A 784 -14.33 -2.98 56.66
N GLU A 785 -13.27 -2.56 57.36
CA GLU A 785 -12.74 -1.17 57.27
C GLU A 785 -11.98 -0.90 55.95
N HIS A 786 -11.79 -1.90 55.10
CA HIS A 786 -11.17 -1.78 53.78
C HIS A 786 -12.22 -1.92 52.67
N GLY A 787 -12.49 -0.80 51.98
CA GLY A 787 -13.11 -0.66 50.63
C GLY A 787 -14.11 -1.71 50.11
N PHE A 788 -15.28 -1.24 49.66
CA PHE A 788 -16.15 -2.03 48.79
C PHE A 788 -15.47 -2.36 47.45
N ARG A 789 -15.70 -3.55 46.91
CA ARG A 789 -15.19 -3.99 45.60
C ARG A 789 -16.33 -4.03 44.58
N GLU A 790 -16.10 -3.47 43.40
CA GLU A 790 -17.09 -3.40 42.32
C GLU A 790 -16.53 -3.99 41.03
N LEU A 791 -17.37 -4.75 40.33
CA LEU A 791 -17.12 -5.21 38.97
C LEU A 791 -18.22 -4.67 38.06
N THR A 792 -17.87 -4.26 36.85
CA THR A 792 -18.80 -3.60 35.93
C THR A 792 -18.85 -4.32 34.60
N VAL A 793 -20.05 -4.63 34.13
CA VAL A 793 -20.30 -4.94 32.72
C VAL A 793 -20.72 -3.65 32.02
N THR A 794 -19.92 -3.23 31.04
CA THR A 794 -20.28 -2.12 30.15
C THR A 794 -21.19 -2.65 29.06
N VAL A 795 -22.41 -2.14 28.98
CA VAL A 795 -23.38 -2.51 27.95
C VAL A 795 -23.53 -1.36 26.97
N LYS A 796 -23.18 -1.57 25.70
CA LYS A 796 -23.27 -0.59 24.60
C LYS A 796 -24.36 -1.05 23.63
N GLN A 797 -25.30 -0.17 23.30
CA GLN A 797 -26.41 -0.46 22.38
C GLN A 797 -26.37 0.46 21.17
N MET A 798 -26.43 -0.13 19.97
CA MET A 798 -26.49 0.60 18.70
C MET A 798 -27.74 1.47 18.58
N TYR A 799 -27.75 2.41 17.62
CA TYR A 799 -28.82 3.37 17.39
C TYR A 799 -29.65 3.05 16.14
N ALA A 800 -30.75 3.76 15.96
CA ALA A 800 -31.71 3.51 14.87
C ALA A 800 -31.24 4.18 13.56
N ARG A 801 -30.72 3.37 12.62
CA ARG A 801 -30.24 3.80 11.30
C ARG A 801 -31.08 3.20 10.17
N LEU A 802 -31.24 3.96 9.09
CA LEU A 802 -31.75 3.52 7.79
C LEU A 802 -30.98 4.28 6.70
N GLY A 803 -30.47 3.56 5.71
CA GLY A 803 -29.81 4.13 4.54
C GLY A 803 -29.85 3.20 3.34
N VAL A 804 -29.45 3.73 2.19
CA VAL A 804 -29.35 3.02 0.90
C VAL A 804 -27.92 3.14 0.37
N GLY A 805 -27.41 2.09 -0.26
CA GLY A 805 -26.05 2.10 -0.84
C GLY A 805 -25.97 2.86 -2.16
N GLU A 806 -27.07 2.89 -2.91
CA GLU A 806 -27.14 3.48 -4.24
C GLU A 806 -27.93 4.79 -4.21
N THR A 807 -27.33 5.89 -4.67
CA THR A 807 -28.03 7.18 -4.87
C THR A 807 -28.78 7.26 -6.20
N GLU A 808 -28.39 6.43 -7.17
CA GLU A 808 -28.97 6.35 -8.51
C GLU A 808 -28.90 4.92 -9.07
N LEU A 809 -30.01 4.40 -9.59
CA LEU A 809 -30.07 3.16 -10.36
C LEU A 809 -30.27 3.46 -11.86
N LYS A 810 -29.33 2.99 -12.68
CA LYS A 810 -29.33 3.15 -14.14
C LYS A 810 -29.78 1.88 -14.85
N PHE A 811 -30.65 2.06 -15.83
CA PHE A 811 -31.27 0.97 -16.57
C PHE A 811 -31.15 1.16 -18.10
N ALA A 812 -31.00 0.06 -18.81
CA ALA A 812 -31.11 -0.02 -20.27
C ALA A 812 -32.57 0.22 -20.72
N SER A 813 -32.78 0.48 -22.02
CA SER A 813 -34.12 0.70 -22.57
C SER A 813 -35.01 -0.55 -22.61
N ASP A 814 -34.41 -1.74 -22.51
CA ASP A 814 -35.15 -3.01 -22.45
C ASP A 814 -35.73 -3.24 -21.04
N ILE A 815 -36.38 -4.40 -20.81
CA ILE A 815 -36.64 -4.86 -19.44
C ILE A 815 -35.28 -5.08 -18.76
N ASP A 816 -35.10 -4.49 -17.59
CA ASP A 816 -33.81 -4.47 -16.89
C ASP A 816 -34.04 -4.59 -15.38
N TYR A 817 -33.00 -5.01 -14.66
CA TYR A 817 -33.03 -5.26 -13.22
C TYR A 817 -31.85 -4.53 -12.54
N GLY A 818 -32.11 -3.97 -11.37
CA GLY A 818 -31.13 -3.33 -10.51
C GLY A 818 -31.20 -3.92 -9.10
N PHE A 819 -30.15 -3.72 -8.33
CA PHE A 819 -30.09 -4.14 -6.93
C PHE A 819 -30.02 -2.88 -6.07
N LEU A 820 -30.86 -2.82 -5.05
CA LEU A 820 -30.89 -1.75 -4.05
C LEU A 820 -30.41 -2.33 -2.72
N THR A 821 -29.26 -1.89 -2.24
CA THR A 821 -28.71 -2.25 -0.93
C THR A 821 -29.32 -1.34 0.12
N ILE A 822 -30.01 -1.92 1.09
CA ILE A 822 -30.58 -1.22 2.25
C ILE A 822 -29.75 -1.61 3.47
N THR A 823 -29.21 -0.61 4.15
CA THR A 823 -28.55 -0.77 5.45
C THR A 823 -29.49 -0.25 6.53
N SER A 824 -30.01 -1.13 7.39
CA SER A 824 -31.02 -0.73 8.38
C SER A 824 -30.88 -1.49 9.69
N THR A 825 -31.10 -0.78 10.80
CA THR A 825 -31.36 -1.38 12.13
C THR A 825 -32.81 -1.20 12.57
N VAL A 826 -33.67 -0.72 11.66
CA VAL A 826 -35.13 -0.61 11.83
C VAL A 826 -35.89 -1.34 10.73
N ASP A 827 -37.18 -1.57 10.93
CA ASP A 827 -38.07 -2.07 9.88
C ASP A 827 -38.34 -0.98 8.83
N TRP A 828 -38.26 -1.37 7.55
CA TRP A 828 -38.36 -0.45 6.41
C TRP A 828 -39.45 -0.85 5.41
N GLN A 829 -39.82 0.11 4.56
CA GLN A 829 -40.77 0.01 3.46
C GLN A 829 -40.24 0.75 2.22
N ILE A 830 -40.68 0.35 1.03
CA ILE A 830 -40.24 0.90 -0.26
C ILE A 830 -41.46 1.28 -1.10
N SER A 831 -41.40 2.45 -1.74
CA SER A 831 -42.38 2.88 -2.74
C SER A 831 -41.70 3.56 -3.93
N ALA A 832 -42.24 3.39 -5.13
CA ALA A 832 -41.78 4.10 -6.33
C ALA A 832 -42.81 5.19 -6.72
N ASN A 833 -42.33 6.36 -7.12
CA ASN A 833 -43.22 7.44 -7.61
C ASN A 833 -43.64 7.24 -9.09
N VAL A 834 -43.20 6.16 -9.73
CA VAL A 834 -43.43 5.80 -11.13
C VAL A 834 -43.99 4.39 -11.24
N ASN A 835 -44.83 4.15 -12.25
CA ASN A 835 -45.55 2.89 -12.46
C ASN A 835 -44.81 1.85 -13.33
N TRP A 836 -43.61 2.18 -13.82
CA TRP A 836 -42.76 1.31 -14.63
C TRP A 836 -41.59 0.70 -13.83
N CYS A 837 -41.52 0.98 -12.52
CA CYS A 837 -40.54 0.46 -11.59
C CYS A 837 -41.24 -0.41 -10.53
N HIS A 838 -40.74 -1.62 -10.33
CA HIS A 838 -41.36 -2.67 -9.52
C HIS A 838 -40.29 -3.27 -8.57
N PRO A 839 -40.16 -2.76 -7.34
CA PRO A 839 -39.38 -3.41 -6.30
C PRO A 839 -40.01 -4.74 -5.91
N GLU A 840 -39.21 -5.79 -5.83
CA GLU A 840 -39.68 -7.13 -5.48
C GLU A 840 -40.14 -7.23 -4.01
N LEU A 841 -39.43 -6.55 -3.11
CA LEU A 841 -39.83 -6.39 -1.72
C LEU A 841 -40.23 -4.93 -1.50
N THR A 842 -41.46 -4.71 -1.03
CA THR A 842 -41.96 -3.38 -0.63
C THR A 842 -41.78 -3.11 0.86
N SER A 843 -41.25 -4.06 1.63
CA SER A 843 -40.95 -3.92 3.06
C SER A 843 -40.06 -5.04 3.59
N GLY A 844 -39.30 -4.77 4.64
CA GLY A 844 -38.46 -5.75 5.32
C GLY A 844 -37.93 -5.25 6.66
N SER A 845 -36.94 -5.96 7.20
CA SER A 845 -36.29 -5.67 8.48
C SER A 845 -34.80 -5.98 8.39
N GLY A 846 -33.97 -5.27 9.15
CA GLY A 846 -32.51 -5.36 9.05
C GLY A 846 -31.97 -4.88 7.68
N SER A 847 -30.68 -5.09 7.44
CA SER A 847 -30.08 -4.83 6.11
C SER A 847 -30.50 -5.89 5.09
N ALA A 848 -30.69 -5.49 3.83
CA ALA A 848 -31.11 -6.38 2.75
C ALA A 848 -30.62 -5.87 1.38
N SER A 849 -30.59 -6.74 0.37
CA SER A 849 -30.57 -6.30 -1.04
C SER A 849 -31.92 -6.60 -1.67
N VAL A 850 -32.51 -5.61 -2.32
CA VAL A 850 -33.83 -5.69 -2.96
C VAL A 850 -33.68 -5.58 -4.46
N VAL A 851 -34.24 -6.55 -5.18
CA VAL A 851 -34.29 -6.52 -6.65
C VAL A 851 -35.32 -5.49 -7.09
N VAL A 852 -34.90 -4.58 -7.96
CA VAL A 852 -35.73 -3.54 -8.57
C VAL A 852 -35.84 -3.82 -10.06
N LYS A 853 -37.02 -4.26 -10.52
CA LYS A 853 -37.28 -4.49 -11.93
C LYS A 853 -37.83 -3.22 -12.58
N VAL A 854 -37.40 -2.91 -13.80
CA VAL A 854 -38.06 -1.90 -14.65
C VAL A 854 -38.67 -2.54 -15.91
N ASP A 855 -39.79 -1.98 -16.37
CA ASP A 855 -40.39 -2.34 -17.65
C ASP A 855 -39.58 -1.77 -18.84
N GLU A 856 -39.84 -2.25 -20.06
CA GLU A 856 -39.24 -1.68 -21.29
C GLU A 856 -39.59 -0.18 -21.44
N ASN A 857 -38.60 0.63 -21.82
CA ASN A 857 -38.80 1.98 -22.31
C ASN A 857 -38.85 1.98 -23.85
N THR A 858 -40.06 1.88 -24.40
CA THR A 858 -40.28 1.85 -25.86
C THR A 858 -40.03 3.19 -26.57
N SER A 859 -39.85 4.30 -25.81
CA SER A 859 -39.55 5.64 -26.33
C SER A 859 -38.06 5.82 -26.59
N SER A 860 -37.69 6.61 -27.60
CA SER A 860 -36.30 7.05 -27.83
C SER A 860 -35.81 8.09 -26.80
N SER A 861 -36.68 8.59 -25.92
CA SER A 861 -36.32 9.51 -24.83
C SER A 861 -35.98 8.75 -23.55
N ILE A 862 -34.98 9.25 -22.81
CA ILE A 862 -34.69 8.85 -21.43
C ILE A 862 -35.93 9.15 -20.55
N ARG A 863 -36.23 8.27 -19.60
CA ARG A 863 -37.24 8.50 -18.54
C ARG A 863 -36.62 8.36 -17.16
N SER A 864 -37.15 9.09 -16.18
CA SER A 864 -36.66 9.05 -14.80
C SER A 864 -37.79 9.02 -13.78
N GLY A 865 -37.45 8.60 -12.56
CA GLY A 865 -38.33 8.46 -11.41
C GLY A 865 -37.54 8.48 -10.10
N VAL A 866 -38.22 8.24 -8.98
CA VAL A 866 -37.61 8.13 -7.65
C VAL A 866 -38.16 6.90 -6.95
N LEU A 867 -37.27 6.17 -6.30
CA LEU A 867 -37.57 5.08 -5.40
C LEU A 867 -37.28 5.55 -3.96
N THR A 868 -38.30 5.55 -3.13
CA THR A 868 -38.24 6.03 -1.74
C THR A 868 -38.22 4.84 -0.79
N VAL A 869 -37.16 4.73 0.02
CA VAL A 869 -37.07 3.81 1.15
C VAL A 869 -37.35 4.61 2.42
N SER A 870 -38.20 4.12 3.31
CA SER A 870 -38.46 4.77 4.60
C SER A 870 -38.56 3.74 5.73
N ASP A 871 -38.44 4.18 6.98
CA ASP A 871 -38.86 3.34 8.10
C ASP A 871 -40.40 3.17 8.10
N LYS A 872 -40.92 2.17 8.83
CA LYS A 872 -42.37 1.87 8.86
C LYS A 872 -43.24 3.04 9.30
N ASP A 873 -42.71 3.92 10.16
CA ASP A 873 -43.41 5.09 10.66
C ASP A 873 -43.27 6.33 9.75
N GLY A 874 -42.39 6.26 8.73
CA GLY A 874 -42.14 7.32 7.75
C GLY A 874 -41.30 8.49 8.28
N GLY A 875 -40.57 8.29 9.39
CA GLY A 875 -39.72 9.30 10.02
C GLY A 875 -38.35 9.41 9.37
N ARG A 876 -37.70 8.27 9.08
CA ARG A 876 -36.44 8.21 8.31
C ARG A 876 -36.76 7.89 6.86
N VAL A 877 -36.17 8.63 5.92
CA VAL A 877 -36.43 8.50 4.48
C VAL A 877 -35.12 8.64 3.70
N SER A 878 -34.92 7.79 2.70
CA SER A 878 -33.87 7.87 1.70
C SER A 878 -34.48 7.77 0.30
N GLU A 879 -33.98 8.55 -0.64
CA GLU A 879 -34.46 8.58 -2.02
C GLU A 879 -33.36 8.16 -2.99
N VAL A 880 -33.72 7.31 -3.95
CA VAL A 880 -32.83 6.78 -4.99
C VAL A 880 -33.36 7.20 -6.35
N ALA A 881 -32.54 7.90 -7.13
CA ALA A 881 -32.90 8.30 -8.48
C ALA A 881 -33.00 7.06 -9.40
N LEU A 882 -34.04 7.00 -10.22
CA LEU A 882 -34.19 5.97 -11.25
C LEU A 882 -33.98 6.64 -12.62
N VAL A 883 -33.05 6.14 -13.43
CA VAL A 883 -32.81 6.66 -14.79
C VAL A 883 -32.79 5.50 -15.79
N GLN A 884 -33.70 5.52 -16.75
CA GLN A 884 -33.79 4.51 -17.80
C GLN A 884 -33.56 5.11 -19.19
N SER A 885 -32.63 4.52 -19.93
CA SER A 885 -32.25 4.95 -21.27
C SER A 885 -33.41 4.90 -22.27
N GLY A 886 -33.36 5.76 -23.29
CA GLY A 886 -34.27 5.71 -24.43
C GLY A 886 -33.86 4.62 -25.44
N ARG A 887 -34.85 3.99 -26.07
CA ARG A 887 -34.66 2.97 -27.11
C ARG A 887 -33.90 3.51 -28.31
N LYS A 888 -32.72 2.95 -28.57
CA LYS A 888 -31.99 3.13 -29.82
C LYS A 888 -32.51 2.17 -30.89
N THR A 889 -32.42 2.58 -32.16
CA THR A 889 -32.72 1.74 -33.32
C THR A 889 -31.45 1.53 -34.13
N GLU A 890 -30.61 0.62 -33.65
CA GLU A 890 -29.44 0.14 -34.40
C GLU A 890 -29.84 -1.12 -35.18
N GLU A 891 -29.46 -1.20 -36.46
CA GLU A 891 -29.61 -2.43 -37.23
C GLU A 891 -28.62 -3.47 -36.68
N ALA A 892 -29.10 -4.67 -36.34
CA ALA A 892 -28.25 -5.72 -35.80
C ALA A 892 -27.13 -6.07 -36.80
N PRO A 893 -25.84 -6.03 -36.38
CA PRO A 893 -24.73 -6.29 -37.28
C PRO A 893 -24.78 -7.71 -37.85
N ASP A 894 -24.39 -7.85 -39.13
CA ASP A 894 -24.42 -9.13 -39.83
C ASP A 894 -23.28 -10.06 -39.38
N TRP A 895 -23.52 -10.74 -38.25
CA TRP A 895 -22.63 -11.71 -37.63
C TRP A 895 -22.20 -12.85 -38.56
N THR A 896 -22.93 -13.11 -39.65
CA THR A 896 -22.52 -14.13 -40.64
C THR A 896 -21.28 -13.70 -41.44
N LYS A 897 -20.99 -12.39 -41.47
CA LYS A 897 -19.84 -11.79 -42.17
C LYS A 897 -18.78 -11.23 -41.21
N THR A 898 -19.17 -10.63 -40.09
CA THR A 898 -18.22 -10.05 -39.11
C THR A 898 -17.69 -11.12 -38.15
N PRO A 899 -16.38 -11.26 -37.91
CA PRO A 899 -15.84 -12.18 -36.91
C PRO A 899 -16.43 -11.98 -35.50
N PHE A 900 -16.42 -13.03 -34.68
CA PHE A 900 -16.77 -12.92 -33.26
C PHE A 900 -15.56 -12.40 -32.49
N LEU A 901 -15.77 -11.58 -31.46
CA LEU A 901 -14.71 -11.32 -30.49
C LEU A 901 -14.34 -12.64 -29.79
N HIS A 902 -13.05 -12.98 -29.78
CA HIS A 902 -12.55 -14.13 -29.02
C HIS A 902 -12.46 -13.76 -27.54
N GLN A 903 -13.03 -14.60 -26.68
CA GLN A 903 -12.87 -14.52 -25.23
C GLN A 903 -12.44 -15.90 -24.70
N SER A 904 -11.17 -15.99 -24.28
CA SER A 904 -10.58 -17.17 -23.66
C SER A 904 -11.11 -17.38 -22.24
N VAL A 905 -11.30 -18.64 -21.85
CA VAL A 905 -11.63 -19.06 -20.49
C VAL A 905 -10.37 -19.47 -19.74
N MET A 906 -10.03 -18.73 -18.69
CA MET A 906 -9.01 -19.09 -17.71
C MET A 906 -9.66 -19.78 -16.50
N MET A 907 -9.61 -21.11 -16.45
CA MET A 907 -10.07 -21.89 -15.31
C MET A 907 -8.96 -22.01 -14.26
N ARG A 908 -9.22 -21.50 -13.05
CA ARG A 908 -8.30 -21.54 -11.92
C ARG A 908 -8.83 -22.48 -10.84
N PHE A 909 -8.18 -23.62 -10.66
CA PHE A 909 -8.38 -24.46 -9.48
C PHE A 909 -7.70 -23.80 -8.28
N THR A 910 -8.42 -23.64 -7.18
CA THR A 910 -8.01 -22.87 -6.00
C THR A 910 -8.55 -23.46 -4.70
N ALA A 911 -8.09 -22.99 -3.55
CA ALA A 911 -8.75 -23.23 -2.25
C ALA A 911 -8.48 -22.07 -1.29
N THR A 912 -9.37 -21.86 -0.32
CA THR A 912 -9.19 -20.84 0.74
C THR A 912 -8.00 -21.13 1.67
N TRP A 913 -7.59 -22.38 1.82
CA TRP A 913 -6.39 -22.78 2.59
C TRP A 913 -5.08 -22.76 1.76
N CYS A 914 -5.16 -22.46 0.46
CA CYS A 914 -4.03 -22.63 -0.45
C CYS A 914 -3.12 -21.39 -0.51
N LEU A 915 -2.00 -21.45 0.20
CA LEU A 915 -1.02 -20.36 0.35
C LEU A 915 -0.55 -19.70 -0.98
N TRP A 916 -0.50 -20.47 -2.07
CA TRP A 916 -0.01 -20.01 -3.37
C TRP A 916 -1.15 -19.49 -4.27
N CYS A 917 -2.40 -19.76 -3.93
CA CYS A 917 -3.56 -19.50 -4.79
C CYS A 917 -3.84 -18.03 -5.09
N PRO A 918 -3.58 -17.08 -4.17
CA PRO A 918 -3.69 -15.64 -4.46
C PRO A 918 -2.71 -15.13 -5.52
N ARG A 919 -1.54 -15.75 -5.70
CA ARG A 919 -0.58 -15.38 -6.76
C ARG A 919 -1.15 -15.66 -8.16
N MET A 920 -1.78 -16.82 -8.32
CA MET A 920 -2.48 -17.17 -9.56
C MET A 920 -3.68 -16.24 -9.80
N TYR A 921 -4.37 -15.79 -8.74
CA TYR A 921 -5.45 -14.81 -8.84
C TYR A 921 -4.96 -13.44 -9.37
N ARG A 922 -3.89 -12.88 -8.78
CA ARG A 922 -3.26 -11.65 -9.28
C ARG A 922 -2.70 -11.79 -10.70
N GLY A 923 -2.16 -12.97 -11.02
CA GLY A 923 -1.76 -13.32 -12.39
C GLY A 923 -2.92 -13.24 -13.40
N VAL A 924 -4.13 -13.68 -13.03
CA VAL A 924 -5.34 -13.51 -13.87
C VAL A 924 -5.67 -12.03 -14.09
N GLN A 925 -5.68 -11.23 -13.02
CA GLN A 925 -5.91 -9.78 -13.12
C GLN A 925 -4.87 -9.13 -14.06
N LYS A 926 -3.60 -9.52 -13.92
CA LYS A 926 -2.53 -9.02 -14.80
C LYS A 926 -2.69 -9.46 -16.25
N ALA A 927 -3.16 -10.68 -16.50
CA ALA A 927 -3.46 -11.14 -17.86
C ALA A 927 -4.60 -10.32 -18.49
N GLN A 928 -5.61 -9.94 -17.72
CA GLN A 928 -6.72 -9.09 -18.16
C GLN A 928 -6.26 -7.65 -18.46
N GLU A 929 -5.26 -7.11 -17.76
CA GLU A 929 -4.62 -5.84 -18.14
C GLU A 929 -3.81 -5.95 -19.44
N LEU A 930 -3.11 -7.07 -19.65
CA LEU A 930 -2.27 -7.31 -20.82
C LEU A 930 -3.08 -7.62 -22.08
N TYR A 931 -4.28 -8.22 -21.93
CA TYR A 931 -5.19 -8.47 -23.04
C TYR A 931 -6.66 -8.09 -22.71
N PRO A 932 -6.96 -6.76 -22.63
CA PRO A 932 -8.24 -6.26 -22.12
C PRO A 932 -9.46 -6.70 -22.94
N GLY A 933 -10.42 -7.32 -22.27
CA GLY A 933 -11.68 -7.77 -22.87
C GLY A 933 -11.64 -9.17 -23.49
N HIS A 934 -10.46 -9.79 -23.64
CA HIS A 934 -10.29 -11.11 -24.27
C HIS A 934 -10.15 -12.28 -23.29
N ILE A 935 -10.06 -12.04 -21.97
CA ILE A 935 -9.83 -13.10 -20.96
C ILE A 935 -10.90 -13.04 -19.86
N GLN A 936 -11.57 -14.17 -19.66
CA GLN A 936 -12.63 -14.37 -18.67
C GLN A 936 -12.26 -15.53 -17.74
N HIS A 937 -12.40 -15.35 -16.42
CA HIS A 937 -11.95 -16.37 -15.47
C HIS A 937 -13.08 -17.05 -14.69
N ILE A 938 -12.79 -18.28 -14.28
CA ILE A 938 -13.60 -19.10 -13.38
C ILE A 938 -12.69 -19.59 -12.24
N ALA A 939 -13.09 -19.36 -10.99
CA ALA A 939 -12.46 -19.93 -9.81
C ALA A 939 -13.20 -21.20 -9.37
N ILE A 940 -12.49 -22.32 -9.36
CA ILE A 940 -12.98 -23.65 -8.98
C ILE A 940 -12.38 -24.01 -7.62
N HIS A 941 -13.15 -23.83 -6.56
CA HIS A 941 -12.69 -24.09 -5.19
C HIS A 941 -12.74 -25.59 -4.84
N GLY A 942 -11.61 -26.09 -4.35
CA GLY A 942 -11.37 -27.49 -4.01
C GLY A 942 -11.85 -27.92 -2.61
N PRO A 943 -11.65 -29.21 -2.28
CA PRO A 943 -12.05 -29.78 -1.00
C PRO A 943 -11.52 -29.04 0.23
N SER A 944 -12.31 -29.06 1.30
CA SER A 944 -11.98 -28.41 2.58
C SER A 944 -11.87 -26.89 2.51
N SER A 945 -12.43 -26.29 1.46
CA SER A 945 -12.59 -24.85 1.33
C SER A 945 -14.02 -24.43 1.70
N ASP A 946 -14.19 -23.32 2.41
CA ASP A 946 -15.50 -22.76 2.75
C ASP A 946 -16.32 -22.31 1.52
N LEU A 947 -15.68 -22.29 0.34
CA LEU A 947 -16.29 -22.02 -0.98
C LEU A 947 -16.32 -23.26 -1.89
N GLU A 948 -16.07 -24.46 -1.36
CA GLU A 948 -16.03 -25.72 -2.12
C GLU A 948 -17.28 -25.91 -3.01
N TRP A 949 -17.04 -26.30 -4.26
CA TRP A 949 -18.10 -26.58 -5.23
C TRP A 949 -18.23 -28.08 -5.52
N ASP A 950 -19.46 -28.59 -5.54
CA ASP A 950 -19.78 -30.03 -5.68
C ASP A 950 -19.33 -30.62 -7.03
N GLN A 951 -19.17 -29.78 -8.05
CA GLN A 951 -18.67 -30.17 -9.37
C GLN A 951 -17.14 -30.15 -9.49
N THR A 952 -16.41 -29.62 -8.49
CA THR A 952 -14.93 -29.54 -8.52
C THR A 952 -14.24 -30.89 -8.72
N PRO A 953 -14.68 -32.02 -8.11
CA PRO A 953 -14.08 -33.34 -8.38
C PRO A 953 -14.23 -33.77 -9.84
N THR A 954 -15.39 -33.49 -10.47
CA THR A 954 -15.65 -33.81 -11.89
C THR A 954 -14.71 -33.05 -12.81
N LEU A 955 -14.53 -31.74 -12.57
CA LEU A 955 -13.60 -30.93 -13.35
C LEU A 955 -12.14 -31.30 -13.07
N SER A 956 -11.77 -31.55 -11.81
CA SER A 956 -10.40 -31.94 -11.43
C SER A 956 -9.95 -33.23 -12.12
N ALA A 957 -10.87 -34.20 -12.26
CA ALA A 957 -10.59 -35.45 -12.97
C ALA A 957 -10.36 -35.25 -14.48
N VAL A 958 -11.06 -34.30 -15.12
CA VAL A 958 -10.89 -34.02 -16.54
C VAL A 958 -9.64 -33.18 -16.81
N TYR A 959 -9.31 -32.23 -15.93
CA TYR A 959 -8.13 -31.37 -16.05
C TYR A 959 -6.84 -31.98 -15.49
N HIS A 960 -6.86 -33.25 -15.06
CA HIS A 960 -5.75 -33.93 -14.35
C HIS A 960 -5.17 -33.09 -13.20
N ASN A 961 -6.03 -32.39 -12.46
CA ASN A 961 -5.62 -31.40 -11.47
C ASN A 961 -4.84 -32.07 -10.32
N ALA A 962 -3.53 -31.84 -10.27
CA ALA A 962 -2.63 -32.48 -9.31
C ALA A 962 -2.42 -31.67 -8.00
N GLY A 963 -2.91 -30.44 -7.92
CA GLY A 963 -2.74 -29.58 -6.76
C GLY A 963 -3.25 -28.15 -6.98
N TYR A 964 -3.10 -27.29 -5.97
CA TYR A 964 -3.60 -25.91 -5.99
C TYR A 964 -2.45 -24.89 -5.78
N PRO A 965 -2.43 -23.76 -6.51
CA PRO A 965 -3.29 -23.44 -7.65
C PRO A 965 -2.83 -24.17 -8.92
N SER A 966 -3.80 -24.47 -9.79
CA SER A 966 -3.54 -24.88 -11.18
C SER A 966 -4.41 -24.03 -12.11
N GLY A 967 -3.81 -23.51 -13.18
CA GLY A 967 -4.50 -22.71 -14.18
C GLY A 967 -4.64 -23.47 -15.50
N PHE A 968 -5.75 -23.25 -16.22
CA PHE A 968 -5.97 -23.85 -17.54
C PHE A 968 -6.68 -22.88 -18.48
N VAL A 969 -6.07 -22.61 -19.63
CA VAL A 969 -6.64 -21.74 -20.68
C VAL A 969 -7.30 -22.60 -21.75
N ASP A 970 -8.59 -22.38 -21.99
CA ASP A 970 -9.45 -22.98 -23.03
C ASP A 970 -9.49 -24.53 -23.11
N GLY A 971 -9.10 -25.22 -22.03
CA GLY A 971 -8.96 -26.68 -21.99
C GLY A 971 -7.64 -27.19 -22.61
N ARG A 972 -6.72 -26.29 -22.96
CA ARG A 972 -5.56 -26.54 -23.82
C ARG A 972 -4.23 -26.43 -23.10
N VAL A 973 -3.96 -25.26 -22.53
CA VAL A 973 -2.67 -24.93 -21.94
C VAL A 973 -2.81 -24.99 -20.42
N SER A 974 -1.97 -25.81 -19.78
CA SER A 974 -1.83 -25.82 -18.32
C SER A 974 -0.80 -24.76 -17.89
N ILE A 975 -1.22 -23.89 -16.97
CA ILE A 975 -0.40 -22.86 -16.36
C ILE A 975 -0.07 -23.31 -14.93
N ALA A 976 1.21 -23.58 -14.69
CA ALA A 976 1.71 -23.96 -13.37
C ALA A 976 1.80 -22.74 -12.43
N SER A 977 1.80 -22.98 -11.13
CA SER A 977 2.02 -21.94 -10.11
C SER A 977 3.42 -21.33 -10.24
N ALA A 978 3.49 -20.01 -10.42
CA ALA A 978 4.72 -19.21 -10.49
C ALA A 978 4.49 -17.82 -9.85
N VAL A 979 5.46 -16.91 -9.96
CA VAL A 979 5.29 -15.51 -9.54
C VAL A 979 4.37 -14.74 -10.51
N GLU A 980 3.68 -13.71 -10.03
CA GLU A 980 2.59 -13.04 -10.77
C GLU A 980 3.06 -12.36 -12.06
N GLU A 981 4.29 -11.86 -12.09
CA GLU A 981 4.94 -11.25 -13.26
C GLU A 981 5.25 -12.26 -14.37
N VAL A 982 5.21 -13.56 -14.08
CA VAL A 982 5.36 -14.65 -15.05
C VAL A 982 4.00 -15.24 -15.41
N VAL A 983 3.12 -15.46 -14.42
CA VAL A 983 1.78 -16.05 -14.62
C VAL A 983 0.91 -15.17 -15.53
N GLY A 984 0.90 -13.84 -15.33
CA GLY A 984 0.07 -12.92 -16.13
C GLY A 984 0.38 -12.97 -17.63
N PRO A 985 1.65 -12.75 -18.04
CA PRO A 985 2.05 -12.92 -19.43
C PRO A 985 1.77 -14.31 -20.00
N MET A 986 2.04 -15.40 -19.25
CA MET A 986 1.77 -16.76 -19.73
C MET A 986 0.29 -17.03 -20.04
N ILE A 987 -0.64 -16.50 -19.23
CA ILE A 987 -2.09 -16.62 -19.49
C ILE A 987 -2.48 -15.80 -20.73
N ALA A 988 -1.95 -14.58 -20.87
CA ALA A 988 -2.23 -13.71 -22.01
C ALA A 988 -1.69 -14.28 -23.34
N GLU A 989 -0.46 -14.79 -23.34
CA GLU A 989 0.16 -15.45 -24.48
C GLU A 989 -0.61 -16.72 -24.89
N ALA A 990 -1.06 -17.54 -23.93
CA ALA A 990 -1.84 -18.75 -24.20
C ALA A 990 -3.24 -18.46 -24.80
N ALA A 991 -3.86 -17.34 -24.39
CA ALA A 991 -5.10 -16.84 -24.97
C ALA A 991 -4.88 -16.34 -26.41
N GLN A 992 -3.85 -15.53 -26.63
CA GLN A 992 -3.48 -15.02 -27.96
C GLN A 992 -3.12 -16.16 -28.93
N GLU A 993 -2.32 -17.15 -28.51
CA GLU A 993 -2.01 -18.34 -29.32
C GLU A 993 -3.27 -19.13 -29.69
N THR A 994 -4.22 -19.24 -28.75
CA THR A 994 -5.51 -19.93 -28.95
C THR A 994 -6.37 -19.21 -29.99
N GLU A 995 -6.46 -17.87 -29.91
CA GLU A 995 -7.17 -17.02 -30.86
C GLU A 995 -6.55 -17.13 -32.27
N GLU A 996 -5.24 -16.88 -32.39
CA GLU A 996 -4.49 -16.89 -33.66
C GLU A 996 -4.53 -18.26 -34.36
N THR A 997 -4.33 -19.35 -33.60
CA THR A 997 -4.12 -20.69 -34.19
C THR A 997 -5.42 -21.34 -34.65
N TYR A 998 -6.54 -21.09 -33.97
CA TYR A 998 -7.75 -21.91 -34.15
C TYR A 998 -8.98 -21.15 -34.64
N GLY A 999 -9.02 -19.83 -34.42
CA GLY A 999 -10.07 -18.91 -34.85
C GLY A 999 -11.47 -19.24 -34.33
N THR A 1000 -12.10 -18.31 -33.61
CA THR A 1000 -13.45 -18.52 -33.07
C THR A 1000 -14.51 -18.66 -34.17
N VAL A 1001 -15.39 -19.64 -34.00
CA VAL A 1001 -16.54 -19.87 -34.88
C VAL A 1001 -17.86 -19.91 -34.11
N SER A 1002 -17.84 -19.63 -32.81
CA SER A 1002 -18.99 -19.54 -31.93
C SER A 1002 -19.05 -18.20 -31.19
N GLY A 1003 -20.28 -17.73 -30.92
CA GLY A 1003 -20.52 -16.60 -30.04
C GLY A 1003 -21.88 -16.76 -29.38
N ALA A 1004 -22.15 -15.99 -28.33
CA ALA A 1004 -23.44 -16.02 -27.64
C ALA A 1004 -23.99 -14.61 -27.40
N ASP A 1005 -25.31 -14.48 -27.48
CA ASP A 1005 -26.03 -13.48 -26.70
C ASP A 1005 -26.65 -14.16 -25.47
N ILE A 1006 -26.91 -13.37 -24.43
CA ILE A 1006 -27.45 -13.86 -23.16
C ILE A 1006 -28.52 -12.88 -22.68
N VAL A 1007 -29.67 -13.39 -22.24
CA VAL A 1007 -30.67 -12.64 -21.50
C VAL A 1007 -30.90 -13.32 -20.17
N SER A 1008 -30.64 -12.62 -19.06
CA SER A 1008 -30.92 -13.10 -17.72
C SER A 1008 -32.16 -12.40 -17.15
N HIS A 1009 -33.03 -13.16 -16.50
CA HIS A 1009 -34.23 -12.67 -15.85
C HIS A 1009 -34.28 -13.14 -14.39
N ILE A 1010 -34.66 -12.23 -13.49
CA ILE A 1010 -34.83 -12.52 -12.07
C ILE A 1010 -36.33 -12.62 -11.73
N SER A 1011 -36.68 -13.59 -10.89
CA SER A 1011 -37.98 -13.73 -10.25
C SER A 1011 -37.78 -14.38 -8.87
N GLY A 1012 -37.84 -13.58 -7.80
CA GLY A 1012 -37.44 -13.99 -6.47
C GLY A 1012 -35.99 -14.45 -6.45
N ARG A 1013 -35.75 -15.60 -5.84
CA ARG A 1013 -34.46 -16.29 -5.88
C ARG A 1013 -34.26 -17.20 -7.09
N GLU A 1014 -35.08 -17.09 -8.13
CA GLU A 1014 -34.89 -17.82 -9.39
C GLU A 1014 -34.26 -16.93 -10.46
N VAL A 1015 -33.23 -17.47 -11.10
CA VAL A 1015 -32.55 -16.88 -12.26
C VAL A 1015 -32.89 -17.72 -13.49
N ALA A 1016 -33.63 -17.14 -14.43
CA ALA A 1016 -33.81 -17.71 -15.76
C ALA A 1016 -32.75 -17.13 -16.71
N VAL A 1017 -32.27 -17.97 -17.63
CA VAL A 1017 -31.18 -17.66 -18.56
C VAL A 1017 -31.57 -18.18 -19.95
N ASP A 1018 -31.77 -17.26 -20.88
CA ASP A 1018 -31.92 -17.55 -22.31
C ASP A 1018 -30.61 -17.25 -23.04
N VAL A 1019 -30.15 -18.18 -23.87
CA VAL A 1019 -28.90 -18.05 -24.65
C VAL A 1019 -29.18 -18.39 -26.12
N ASN A 1020 -28.79 -17.50 -27.04
CA ASN A 1020 -28.66 -17.85 -28.45
C ASN A 1020 -27.19 -18.06 -28.78
N ALA A 1021 -26.80 -19.31 -29.06
CA ALA A 1021 -25.47 -19.66 -29.54
C ALA A 1021 -25.41 -19.55 -31.08
N TYR A 1022 -24.58 -18.65 -31.58
CA TYR A 1022 -24.37 -18.35 -33.00
C TYR A 1022 -23.15 -19.12 -33.49
N LEU A 1023 -23.33 -19.98 -34.50
CA LEU A 1023 -22.32 -20.92 -34.96
C LEU A 1023 -22.06 -20.75 -36.45
N LYS A 1024 -20.85 -20.29 -36.81
CA LYS A 1024 -20.46 -20.07 -38.20
C LYS A 1024 -20.22 -21.34 -39.00
N LYS A 1025 -19.93 -22.46 -38.34
CA LYS A 1025 -19.65 -23.75 -39.01
C LYS A 1025 -20.65 -24.83 -38.59
N ALA A 1026 -21.00 -25.69 -39.54
CA ALA A 1026 -21.63 -26.97 -39.24
C ALA A 1026 -20.68 -27.86 -38.41
N GLY A 1027 -21.22 -28.61 -37.46
CA GLY A 1027 -20.41 -29.45 -36.57
C GLY A 1027 -21.10 -29.85 -35.27
N ASN A 1028 -20.32 -30.47 -34.40
CA ASN A 1028 -20.71 -30.83 -33.04
C ASN A 1028 -20.12 -29.83 -32.04
N TYR A 1029 -20.93 -29.45 -31.06
CA TYR A 1029 -20.65 -28.44 -30.06
C TYR A 1029 -21.10 -28.94 -28.68
N LYS A 1030 -20.56 -28.38 -27.61
CA LYS A 1030 -21.17 -28.45 -26.28
C LYS A 1030 -21.34 -27.05 -25.72
N ILE A 1031 -22.30 -26.85 -24.83
CA ILE A 1031 -22.46 -25.60 -24.08
C ILE A 1031 -22.39 -25.88 -22.58
N VAL A 1032 -21.66 -25.04 -21.85
CA VAL A 1032 -21.74 -24.96 -20.40
C VAL A 1032 -22.30 -23.60 -20.00
N ILE A 1033 -23.22 -23.58 -19.04
CA ILE A 1033 -23.79 -22.36 -18.46
C ILE A 1033 -23.64 -22.47 -16.94
N LEU A 1034 -22.90 -21.54 -16.35
CA LEU A 1034 -22.67 -21.44 -14.90
C LEU A 1034 -23.29 -20.15 -14.35
N LEU A 1035 -23.57 -20.15 -13.05
CA LEU A 1035 -23.62 -18.92 -12.26
C LEU A 1035 -22.32 -18.84 -11.45
N LEU A 1036 -21.55 -17.78 -11.72
CA LEU A 1036 -20.41 -17.39 -10.92
C LEU A 1036 -20.85 -16.30 -9.95
N GLU A 1037 -20.22 -16.23 -8.79
CA GLU A 1037 -20.38 -15.16 -7.82
C GLU A 1037 -19.03 -14.45 -7.63
N ASP A 1038 -19.04 -13.14 -7.84
CA ASP A 1038 -17.90 -12.25 -7.67
C ASP A 1038 -17.99 -11.56 -6.29
N GLY A 1039 -16.99 -10.80 -5.87
CA GLY A 1039 -17.03 -9.99 -4.65
C GLY A 1039 -17.33 -10.80 -3.37
N ILE A 1040 -16.94 -12.07 -3.30
CA ILE A 1040 -17.10 -12.87 -2.08
C ILE A 1040 -15.93 -12.58 -1.16
N HIS A 1041 -16.21 -11.78 -0.14
CA HIS A 1041 -15.36 -11.60 1.04
C HIS A 1041 -15.34 -12.89 1.85
N ASN A 1042 -14.18 -13.54 1.96
CA ASN A 1042 -13.98 -14.74 2.78
C ASN A 1042 -12.50 -14.91 3.15
N LYS A 1043 -12.22 -15.82 4.08
CA LYS A 1043 -10.88 -16.14 4.52
C LYS A 1043 -10.02 -16.73 3.40
N GLN A 1044 -8.77 -16.29 3.28
CA GLN A 1044 -7.77 -16.87 2.38
C GLN A 1044 -6.40 -16.91 3.07
N GLU A 1045 -5.84 -18.11 3.20
CA GLU A 1045 -4.43 -18.30 3.50
C GLU A 1045 -3.60 -17.96 2.27
N ASP A 1046 -2.54 -17.17 2.44
CA ASP A 1046 -1.51 -16.95 1.43
C ASP A 1046 -0.11 -17.22 2.03
N ASN A 1047 0.94 -17.21 1.20
CA ASN A 1047 2.31 -17.50 1.66
C ASN A 1047 2.85 -16.61 2.79
N ILE A 1048 2.13 -15.55 3.18
CA ILE A 1048 2.61 -14.51 4.08
C ILE A 1048 1.69 -14.31 5.29
N GLY A 1049 0.53 -14.96 5.33
CA GLY A 1049 -0.43 -14.87 6.42
C GLY A 1049 -1.81 -15.41 6.08
N TYR A 1050 -2.74 -15.18 6.99
CA TYR A 1050 -4.15 -15.48 6.85
C TYR A 1050 -4.91 -14.16 6.71
N HIS A 1051 -5.64 -14.00 5.61
CA HIS A 1051 -6.45 -12.82 5.31
C HIS A 1051 -7.90 -13.15 5.67
N GLU A 1052 -8.52 -12.43 6.61
CA GLU A 1052 -9.93 -12.69 6.97
C GLU A 1052 -10.91 -12.24 5.87
N ASP A 1053 -10.58 -11.16 5.15
CA ASP A 1053 -11.49 -10.46 4.23
C ASP A 1053 -10.97 -10.46 2.78
N PHE A 1054 -10.52 -11.61 2.28
CA PHE A 1054 -10.03 -11.70 0.90
C PHE A 1054 -11.19 -11.72 -0.11
N VAL A 1055 -11.09 -10.88 -1.14
CA VAL A 1055 -12.10 -10.80 -2.21
C VAL A 1055 -11.88 -11.91 -3.25
N HIS A 1056 -12.82 -12.86 -3.31
CA HIS A 1056 -12.85 -13.91 -4.33
C HIS A 1056 -13.79 -13.54 -5.49
N ASP A 1057 -13.22 -13.36 -6.68
CA ASP A 1057 -13.97 -13.17 -7.92
C ASP A 1057 -14.04 -14.43 -8.80
N GLY A 1058 -15.14 -14.57 -9.54
CA GLY A 1058 -15.40 -15.64 -10.51
C GLY A 1058 -15.69 -17.01 -9.90
N VAL A 1059 -16.12 -17.07 -8.64
CA VAL A 1059 -16.31 -18.33 -7.91
C VAL A 1059 -17.48 -19.11 -8.51
N ALA A 1060 -17.23 -20.32 -9.00
CA ALA A 1060 -18.29 -21.16 -9.52
C ALA A 1060 -19.22 -21.64 -8.39
N ARG A 1061 -20.52 -21.29 -8.48
CA ARG A 1061 -21.50 -21.66 -7.45
C ARG A 1061 -22.53 -22.68 -7.95
N LEU A 1062 -22.98 -22.57 -9.19
CA LEU A 1062 -24.03 -23.41 -9.77
C LEU A 1062 -23.75 -23.69 -11.26
N SER A 1063 -24.11 -24.88 -11.73
CA SER A 1063 -24.14 -25.23 -13.17
C SER A 1063 -25.60 -25.44 -13.59
N LEU A 1064 -26.01 -24.79 -14.68
CA LEU A 1064 -27.35 -24.90 -15.27
C LEU A 1064 -27.40 -26.04 -16.33
N THR A 1065 -26.24 -26.42 -16.86
CA THR A 1065 -26.02 -27.55 -17.77
C THR A 1065 -25.24 -28.66 -17.06
N ASN A 1066 -24.92 -29.75 -17.76
CA ASN A 1066 -23.78 -30.58 -17.36
C ASN A 1066 -22.49 -29.72 -17.33
N VAL A 1067 -21.67 -29.86 -16.28
CA VAL A 1067 -20.39 -29.13 -16.15
C VAL A 1067 -19.35 -29.54 -17.21
N LEU A 1068 -19.52 -30.72 -17.82
CA LEU A 1068 -18.71 -31.20 -18.96
C LEU A 1068 -19.32 -30.86 -20.33
N GLY A 1069 -20.40 -30.08 -20.33
CA GLY A 1069 -21.08 -29.52 -21.49
C GLY A 1069 -22.24 -30.36 -22.02
N ASP A 1070 -23.39 -29.71 -22.23
CA ASP A 1070 -24.54 -30.30 -22.91
C ASP A 1070 -24.26 -30.34 -24.43
N GLN A 1071 -24.15 -31.55 -25.00
CA GLN A 1071 -23.78 -31.73 -26.40
C GLN A 1071 -24.94 -31.47 -27.37
N PHE A 1072 -24.64 -30.78 -28.47
CA PHE A 1072 -25.56 -30.54 -29.58
C PHE A 1072 -24.82 -30.48 -30.93
N SER A 1073 -25.58 -30.48 -32.03
CA SER A 1073 -25.03 -30.43 -33.39
C SER A 1073 -25.83 -29.47 -34.26
N VAL A 1074 -25.15 -28.88 -35.25
CA VAL A 1074 -25.77 -28.06 -36.32
C VAL A 1074 -25.34 -28.58 -37.69
N SER A 1075 -26.29 -28.69 -38.62
CA SER A 1075 -26.09 -29.31 -39.94
C SER A 1075 -25.75 -28.33 -41.07
N ALA A 1076 -25.71 -27.03 -40.78
CA ALA A 1076 -25.41 -25.97 -41.73
C ALA A 1076 -24.55 -24.88 -41.08
N ASP A 1077 -23.69 -24.26 -41.89
CA ASP A 1077 -22.95 -23.05 -41.52
C ASP A 1077 -23.90 -21.90 -41.21
N ASN A 1078 -23.47 -20.96 -40.36
CA ASN A 1078 -24.28 -19.83 -39.88
C ASN A 1078 -25.63 -20.25 -39.25
N SER A 1079 -25.60 -21.26 -38.38
CA SER A 1079 -26.74 -21.71 -37.59
C SER A 1079 -26.84 -20.97 -36.25
N VAL A 1080 -28.06 -20.86 -35.70
CA VAL A 1080 -28.30 -20.38 -34.33
C VAL A 1080 -29.01 -21.46 -33.52
N LYS A 1081 -28.48 -21.79 -32.35
CA LYS A 1081 -29.09 -22.73 -31.40
C LYS A 1081 -29.56 -21.97 -30.15
N LYS A 1082 -30.81 -22.21 -29.75
CA LYS A 1082 -31.41 -21.58 -28.57
C LYS A 1082 -31.40 -22.53 -27.38
N PHE A 1083 -31.13 -21.96 -26.21
CA PHE A 1083 -31.15 -22.63 -24.91
C PHE A 1083 -31.91 -21.76 -23.90
N SER A 1084 -32.57 -22.40 -22.95
CA SER A 1084 -33.33 -21.75 -21.88
C SER A 1084 -33.26 -22.63 -20.65
N TYR A 1085 -32.76 -22.08 -19.54
CA TYR A 1085 -32.55 -22.79 -18.28
C TYR A 1085 -32.94 -21.90 -17.10
N THR A 1086 -33.29 -22.51 -15.97
CA THR A 1086 -33.60 -21.80 -14.72
C THR A 1086 -32.85 -22.44 -13.56
N ALA A 1087 -32.31 -21.62 -12.65
CA ALA A 1087 -31.72 -22.07 -11.40
C ALA A 1087 -32.31 -21.30 -10.21
N SER A 1088 -32.68 -22.02 -9.15
CA SER A 1088 -33.01 -21.42 -7.86
C SER A 1088 -31.72 -21.22 -7.07
N VAL A 1089 -31.39 -19.97 -6.73
CA VAL A 1089 -30.14 -19.61 -6.06
C VAL A 1089 -30.27 -19.78 -4.54
N PRO A 1090 -29.41 -20.58 -3.86
CA PRO A 1090 -29.44 -20.76 -2.40
C PRO A 1090 -29.28 -19.48 -1.59
N ALA A 1091 -30.01 -19.36 -0.47
CA ALA A 1091 -30.13 -18.13 0.33
C ALA A 1091 -28.80 -17.49 0.78
N HIS A 1092 -27.74 -18.29 0.99
CA HIS A 1092 -26.42 -17.83 1.43
C HIS A 1092 -25.59 -17.16 0.31
N MET A 1093 -26.03 -17.23 -0.95
CA MET A 1093 -25.35 -16.61 -2.09
C MET A 1093 -26.03 -15.27 -2.45
N LYS A 1094 -25.24 -14.25 -2.76
CA LYS A 1094 -25.70 -12.88 -3.04
C LYS A 1094 -25.99 -12.70 -4.53
N MET A 1095 -27.26 -12.49 -4.89
CA MET A 1095 -27.66 -12.40 -6.31
C MET A 1095 -27.10 -11.16 -7.02
N GLN A 1096 -26.87 -10.05 -6.30
CA GLN A 1096 -26.26 -8.84 -6.87
C GLN A 1096 -24.83 -9.08 -7.40
N ASN A 1097 -24.13 -10.04 -6.79
CA ASN A 1097 -22.76 -10.44 -7.09
C ASN A 1097 -22.69 -11.53 -8.17
N MET A 1098 -23.83 -12.02 -8.67
CA MET A 1098 -23.84 -13.13 -9.61
C MET A 1098 -23.79 -12.70 -11.08
N ARG A 1099 -23.04 -13.46 -11.86
CA ARG A 1099 -23.03 -13.39 -13.33
C ARG A 1099 -23.27 -14.75 -13.96
N VAL A 1100 -24.06 -14.74 -15.02
CA VAL A 1100 -24.20 -15.86 -15.95
C VAL A 1100 -22.92 -15.95 -16.77
N PHE A 1101 -22.30 -17.12 -16.77
CA PHE A 1101 -21.10 -17.41 -17.55
C PHE A 1101 -21.37 -18.56 -18.52
N VAL A 1102 -21.23 -18.30 -19.82
CA VAL A 1102 -21.46 -19.27 -20.89
C VAL A 1102 -20.15 -19.55 -21.59
N TYR A 1103 -19.82 -20.81 -21.81
CA TYR A 1103 -18.72 -21.19 -22.71
C TYR A 1103 -19.11 -22.35 -23.63
N ILE A 1104 -18.60 -22.31 -24.86
CA ILE A 1104 -18.98 -23.22 -25.94
C ILE A 1104 -17.76 -24.04 -26.34
N PHE A 1105 -17.87 -25.36 -26.27
CA PHE A 1105 -16.88 -26.27 -26.82
C PHE A 1105 -17.12 -26.53 -28.31
N ARG A 1106 -16.04 -26.65 -29.08
CA ARG A 1106 -16.04 -27.18 -30.45
C ARG A 1106 -15.28 -28.51 -30.51
N GLU A 1107 -15.77 -29.45 -31.32
CA GLU A 1107 -15.02 -30.67 -31.64
C GLU A 1107 -13.85 -30.35 -32.59
N PHE A 1108 -12.61 -30.73 -32.23
CA PHE A 1108 -11.42 -30.44 -33.06
C PHE A 1108 -11.20 -31.41 -34.22
N GLY A 1109 -11.86 -32.57 -34.24
CA GLY A 1109 -11.76 -33.53 -35.35
C GLY A 1109 -10.31 -33.97 -35.65
N SER A 1110 -9.73 -33.49 -36.75
CA SER A 1110 -8.37 -33.82 -37.21
C SER A 1110 -7.30 -32.77 -36.93
N TYR A 1111 -7.62 -31.69 -36.20
CA TYR A 1111 -6.59 -30.72 -35.79
C TYR A 1111 -5.69 -31.32 -34.70
N PRO A 1112 -4.34 -31.24 -34.83
CA PRO A 1112 -3.44 -31.69 -33.78
C PRO A 1112 -3.45 -30.70 -32.63
N VAL A 1113 -4.04 -31.10 -31.49
CA VAL A 1113 -4.12 -30.27 -30.27
C VAL A 1113 -3.50 -31.02 -29.11
N ILE A 1114 -2.43 -30.48 -28.53
CA ILE A 1114 -1.99 -30.85 -27.18
C ILE A 1114 -2.98 -30.20 -26.23
N HIS A 1115 -3.67 -31.02 -25.43
CA HIS A 1115 -4.67 -30.57 -24.47
C HIS A 1115 -4.26 -31.00 -23.07
N SER A 1116 -4.41 -30.08 -22.12
CA SER A 1116 -4.23 -30.34 -20.70
C SER A 1116 -5.41 -31.08 -20.06
N ALA A 1117 -6.53 -31.22 -20.78
CA ALA A 1117 -7.79 -31.71 -20.25
C ALA A 1117 -8.41 -32.84 -21.12
N ASP A 1118 -8.77 -33.95 -20.49
CA ASP A 1118 -9.34 -35.17 -21.09
C ASP A 1118 -10.83 -35.02 -21.47
N TYR A 1119 -11.21 -33.90 -22.11
CA TYR A 1119 -12.55 -33.75 -22.67
C TYR A 1119 -12.82 -34.67 -23.88
N GLY A 1120 -11.78 -35.36 -24.38
CA GLY A 1120 -11.78 -36.07 -25.65
C GLY A 1120 -11.46 -35.11 -26.80
N ASN A 1121 -12.16 -35.24 -27.93
CA ASN A 1121 -11.88 -34.43 -29.12
C ASN A 1121 -12.38 -32.97 -29.04
N TRP A 1122 -12.34 -32.31 -27.87
CA TRP A 1122 -13.04 -31.04 -27.61
C TRP A 1122 -12.13 -29.99 -26.96
N PHE A 1123 -12.39 -28.72 -27.25
CA PHE A 1123 -11.75 -27.55 -26.63
C PHE A 1123 -12.75 -26.39 -26.57
N ILE A 1124 -12.47 -25.36 -25.76
CA ILE A 1124 -13.33 -24.18 -25.63
C ILE A 1124 -13.06 -23.21 -26.79
N ASP A 1125 -14.10 -22.88 -27.56
CA ASP A 1125 -14.00 -22.06 -28.78
C ASP A 1125 -14.30 -20.58 -28.54
N ASN A 1126 -15.14 -20.27 -27.54
CA ASN A 1126 -15.42 -18.93 -27.05
C ASN A 1126 -16.16 -18.98 -25.70
N CYS A 1127 -16.23 -17.85 -25.02
CA CYS A 1127 -17.13 -17.62 -23.90
C CYS A 1127 -17.89 -16.28 -24.00
N ALA A 1128 -18.82 -16.08 -23.08
CA ALA A 1128 -19.63 -14.88 -22.93
C ALA A 1128 -20.12 -14.78 -21.48
N THR A 1129 -20.15 -13.59 -20.89
CA THR A 1129 -20.56 -13.39 -19.49
C THR A 1129 -21.45 -12.16 -19.34
N VAL A 1130 -22.40 -12.20 -18.40
CA VAL A 1130 -23.30 -11.08 -18.10
C VAL A 1130 -23.79 -11.13 -16.66
N GLN A 1131 -23.94 -9.99 -15.99
CA GLN A 1131 -24.55 -9.95 -14.64
C GLN A 1131 -25.97 -10.52 -14.67
N VAL A 1132 -26.37 -11.20 -13.60
CA VAL A 1132 -27.74 -11.72 -13.43
C VAL A 1132 -28.75 -10.58 -13.50
N GLY A 1133 -29.85 -10.79 -14.24
CA GLY A 1133 -30.84 -9.77 -14.55
C GLY A 1133 -30.45 -8.79 -15.69
N LYS A 1134 -29.25 -8.88 -16.25
CA LYS A 1134 -28.82 -8.07 -17.41
C LYS A 1134 -28.86 -8.87 -18.72
N LYS A 1135 -28.63 -8.16 -19.83
CA LYS A 1135 -28.60 -8.71 -21.20
C LYS A 1135 -27.27 -8.37 -21.88
N LEU A 1136 -26.63 -9.39 -22.45
CA LEU A 1136 -25.46 -9.26 -23.32
C LEU A 1136 -25.90 -9.42 -24.77
N THR A 1137 -25.53 -8.45 -25.62
CA THR A 1137 -25.66 -8.58 -27.08
C THR A 1137 -24.41 -9.24 -27.64
N LEU A 1138 -24.57 -10.03 -28.69
CA LEU A 1138 -23.51 -10.76 -29.40
C LEU A 1138 -22.28 -9.87 -29.70
N GLN A 1139 -21.11 -10.27 -29.21
CA GLN A 1139 -19.84 -9.55 -29.38
C GLN A 1139 -19.16 -9.90 -30.71
N LEU A 1140 -18.73 -8.88 -31.46
CA LEU A 1140 -18.13 -9.00 -32.79
C LEU A 1140 -16.85 -8.17 -32.88
N GLU A 1141 -15.88 -8.59 -33.70
CA GLU A 1141 -14.68 -7.78 -33.95
C GLU A 1141 -15.05 -6.43 -34.60
N GLY A 1142 -14.43 -5.35 -34.12
CA GLY A 1142 -14.57 -4.02 -34.73
C GLY A 1142 -15.90 -3.33 -34.50
N SER A 1143 -16.87 -3.92 -33.78
CA SER A 1143 -17.90 -3.12 -33.12
C SER A 1143 -17.19 -2.24 -32.09
N GLY A 1144 -17.12 -0.94 -32.35
CA GLY A 1144 -16.26 -0.01 -31.62
C GLY A 1144 -16.45 -0.15 -30.11
N GLY A 1145 -15.33 -0.23 -29.38
CA GLY A 1145 -15.29 -0.52 -27.95
C GLY A 1145 -16.00 0.54 -27.10
N GLY A 1146 -17.32 0.40 -26.99
CA GLY A 1146 -17.94 0.53 -25.69
C GLY A 1146 -17.46 -0.64 -24.84
N THR A 1147 -16.95 -0.33 -23.65
CA THR A 1147 -16.81 -1.23 -22.53
C THR A 1147 -18.00 -2.20 -22.49
N GLY A 1148 -17.75 -3.49 -22.74
CA GLY A 1148 -18.80 -4.47 -23.03
C GLY A 1148 -19.64 -4.82 -21.81
N GLY A 1149 -20.57 -3.93 -21.41
CA GLY A 1149 -21.43 -4.10 -20.25
C GLY A 1149 -20.68 -4.25 -18.91
N GLY A 1150 -19.38 -3.92 -18.87
CA GLY A 1150 -18.54 -4.09 -17.69
C GLY A 1150 -18.76 -2.97 -16.69
N ASN A 1151 -19.69 -3.18 -15.74
CA ASN A 1151 -19.86 -2.46 -14.48
C ASN A 1151 -19.51 -0.95 -14.45
N GLU A 1152 -19.96 -0.17 -15.42
CA GLU A 1152 -20.23 1.26 -15.21
C GLU A 1152 -21.50 1.40 -14.34
N GLY A 1153 -21.37 1.00 -13.07
CA GLY A 1153 -22.49 0.86 -12.13
C GLY A 1153 -22.19 0.09 -10.84
N ILE A 1154 -21.05 -0.61 -10.72
CA ILE A 1154 -20.53 -1.08 -9.43
C ILE A 1154 -19.03 -0.75 -9.38
N SER A 1155 -18.72 0.40 -8.80
CA SER A 1155 -17.43 0.63 -8.17
C SER A 1155 -17.19 -0.47 -7.12
N PRO A 1156 -15.96 -0.98 -6.93
CA PRO A 1156 -15.64 -1.69 -5.70
C PRO A 1156 -15.74 -0.72 -4.52
N GLY A 1157 -16.90 -0.72 -3.86
CA GLY A 1157 -17.27 0.26 -2.83
C GLY A 1157 -17.65 1.63 -3.40
N GLY A 1158 -18.91 2.02 -3.20
CA GLY A 1158 -19.20 3.42 -2.91
C GLY A 1158 -19.07 3.62 -1.40
N ASP A 1159 -18.61 4.79 -0.95
CA ASP A 1159 -18.53 5.12 0.47
C ASP A 1159 -19.88 4.94 1.17
N LEU A 1160 -19.98 3.87 1.96
CA LEU A 1160 -20.78 3.85 3.16
C LEU A 1160 -19.86 3.62 4.34
N ASP A 1161 -19.55 4.72 5.00
CA ASP A 1161 -19.11 4.81 6.39
C ASP A 1161 -20.02 3.95 7.31
N THR A 1162 -19.69 2.66 7.44
CA THR A 1162 -19.57 1.96 8.72
C THR A 1162 -18.64 0.77 8.57
N ASP A 1163 -17.40 0.95 9.01
CA ASP A 1163 -16.49 -0.12 9.43
C ASP A 1163 -17.19 -1.07 10.44
N PRO A 1164 -17.23 -2.40 10.19
CA PRO A 1164 -17.69 -3.40 11.15
C PRO A 1164 -16.55 -4.29 11.70
N TYR A 1165 -15.29 -3.98 11.43
CA TYR A 1165 -14.11 -4.75 11.84
C TYR A 1165 -13.12 -3.89 12.65
N ASP A 1166 -13.64 -3.37 13.75
CA ASP A 1166 -12.91 -2.83 14.89
C ASP A 1166 -11.88 -3.86 15.42
N PRO A 1167 -10.56 -3.64 15.28
CA PRO A 1167 -9.54 -4.53 15.84
C PRO A 1167 -9.26 -4.26 17.33
N TYR A 1168 -9.92 -3.29 17.96
CA TYR A 1168 -9.73 -2.93 19.38
C TYR A 1168 -10.64 -3.71 20.34
N ASP A 1169 -10.56 -5.04 20.31
CA ASP A 1169 -10.96 -5.86 21.47
C ASP A 1169 -10.04 -7.08 21.67
N TYR A 1170 -8.72 -6.85 21.74
CA TYR A 1170 -7.78 -7.60 22.60
C TYR A 1170 -6.63 -6.72 23.09
#